data_AF-A0A847JRT8-F1
#
_entry.id   AF-A0A847JRT8-F1
#
_cell.length_a   1.000
_cell.length_b   1.000
_cell.length_c   1.000
_cell.angle_alpha   90.00
_cell.angle_beta   90.00
_cell.angle_gamma   90.00
#
_symmetry.space_group_name_H-M   'P 1'
#
loop_
_entity.id
_entity.type
_entity.pdbx_description
1 polymer ?
#
loop_
_entity_poly.entity_id
_entity_poly.type
_entity_poly.pdbx_seq_one_letter_code
_entity_poly.pdbx_strand_id
1 'polypeptide(L)'
;MLLPLAPAAWTGPAPSQIPAVTVRWEDPEQRDVVVVEGARYRCRVGTLPARILSLSVDDSELLGPDGMSISARDPKGATFRPAPPGITPVWKVWRGQRWQPATSARARMNVWNAGPHYYDAHILDIPMLSDEDLHAYAEPETPPLKAWDFADDNGECLAINNITLGRAPDGAMRIAMTGADPHMSLPGLDVRGPITVRLRLRTGTSGGGAIYWATDGGAIAGTNVATFPVIADSAWHDYDIAIESRERITALRFDPPGESGTADVASVRVFGPRESRPEPIRGEIVLHAQPERLGIEVKLAAPEARAAPERVILDPDAAPTRATANGRALFALGKGRTSVAGLAAPGAVITEGEIALPASSAWIVVKPSDGRSPEQQMQSELQPLAEGSVRIQGGHWAGYDPAAGIYTATLAHNGPAFAFDPSFHNPTRRMAAAFDVTNDTLPRDVLMRLATSTGNLEAGVLTDPHGFPLPVPGFVCKNFAGEMEEPDDTAYGDVYFALRLNANERRRFTVHPLTHGWGIWPLKQVSSIRFFLIYWHCSTGASETTCWSMDWMAAKGAIFHIPDFRPMSGPFWPGQPQHDCQHWPGWLQYNGAKGRLCYERTVFDSIAPNLARFTMHFHTSDRTARATVEAWEAPQRDEARTMVRLRYDWDQPCAIEGDARRNFRWLNINHFRWRNEMLLWTGPDGETIQREVPPSGDFVILGEPMSSEAPFMACEGPGEKYNVLALVRSFKARLGGKEYDRPAFSAAFDAQDASSWLTVNAERLELQPGDWLEAEIMLMPHGEPTPPGFKAERERVRFGLKPVTTTVTRGQKVSDYPPHVRAREDVAAFRLEGGHGDLPMIVDGFQGWKVPLLWMNGVWQDHQVHGGDGYQVQPDEHGGYRFIFTVPHRDGQQPELMVTRAECSGDIRSLRDVNGFLVMDAAASGTWRLKAPAAFAPGRNTVRRGDPAIGFTGAGTTVRQVPLTVEPEHEGVDVVVERWDVAGIALRCSRGATMTISGLRPGADYTVTVDGKSRVQPAPEGKLTVKASQAASVRIAPVPNRQPLKSRSGAPSGEHRPVASSPRDGAADG
;
A
#
# COMPACT_ATOMS: atom_id res chain seq x y z
N MET A 1 -32.39 -35.50 -14.91
CA MET A 1 -31.14 -35.17 -15.63
C MET A 1 -30.58 -33.93 -14.96
N LEU A 2 -29.72 -34.13 -13.95
CA LEU A 2 -29.09 -33.05 -13.19
C LEU A 2 -28.04 -32.41 -14.10
N LEU A 3 -28.29 -31.20 -14.59
CA LEU A 3 -27.24 -30.36 -15.15
C LEU A 3 -26.12 -30.26 -14.09
N PRO A 4 -24.84 -30.44 -14.44
CA PRO A 4 -23.78 -30.13 -13.50
C PRO A 4 -23.95 -28.66 -13.11
N LEU A 5 -24.16 -28.42 -11.82
CA LEU A 5 -24.16 -27.10 -11.22
C LEU A 5 -22.93 -26.38 -11.75
N ALA A 6 -23.13 -25.27 -12.46
CA ALA A 6 -22.05 -24.32 -12.68
C ALA A 6 -21.39 -24.07 -11.31
N PRO A 7 -20.05 -23.98 -11.22
CA PRO A 7 -19.40 -23.61 -9.97
C PRO A 7 -20.13 -22.40 -9.39
N ALA A 8 -20.56 -22.48 -8.13
CA ALA A 8 -21.17 -21.34 -7.45
C ALA A 8 -20.26 -20.14 -7.69
N ALA A 9 -20.81 -19.06 -8.23
CA ALA A 9 -19.99 -17.99 -8.76
C ALA A 9 -19.14 -17.41 -7.60
N TRP A 10 -17.83 -17.30 -7.82
CA TRP A 10 -16.92 -16.56 -6.94
C TRP A 10 -17.19 -15.07 -7.18
N THR A 11 -18.38 -14.59 -6.81
CA THR A 11 -18.84 -13.23 -7.09
C THR A 11 -18.71 -12.37 -5.85
N GLY A 12 -17.79 -11.41 -5.92
CA GLY A 12 -17.74 -10.21 -5.09
C GLY A 12 -17.86 -8.95 -5.95
N PRO A 13 -17.96 -7.76 -5.35
CA PRO A 13 -17.85 -6.51 -6.09
C PRO A 13 -16.48 -6.41 -6.77
N ALA A 14 -16.39 -5.62 -7.85
CA ALA A 14 -15.11 -5.21 -8.38
C ALA A 14 -14.31 -4.45 -7.30
N PRO A 15 -12.96 -4.45 -7.35
CA PRO A 15 -12.15 -3.72 -6.36
C PRO A 15 -12.59 -2.27 -6.12
N SER A 16 -12.90 -1.54 -7.18
CA SER A 16 -13.35 -0.14 -7.14
C SER A 16 -14.74 0.05 -6.51
N GLN A 17 -15.50 -1.03 -6.39
CA GLN A 17 -16.86 -1.07 -5.85
C GLN A 17 -16.91 -1.69 -4.45
N ILE A 18 -15.77 -2.11 -3.89
CA ILE A 18 -15.72 -2.52 -2.48
C ILE A 18 -16.08 -1.30 -1.64
N PRO A 19 -17.10 -1.38 -0.76
CA PRO A 19 -17.43 -0.28 0.13
C PRO A 19 -16.21 0.10 0.96
N ALA A 20 -15.80 1.38 0.88
CA ALA A 20 -14.60 1.84 1.55
C ALA A 20 -14.83 1.91 3.07
N VAL A 21 -13.79 1.54 3.81
CA VAL A 21 -13.58 1.98 5.20
C VAL A 21 -12.45 2.99 5.16
N THR A 22 -12.58 4.05 5.95
CA THR A 22 -11.58 5.10 6.02
C THR A 22 -11.25 5.40 7.48
N VAL A 23 -9.96 5.59 7.74
CA VAL A 23 -9.45 6.29 8.92
C VAL A 23 -8.79 7.56 8.42
N ARG A 24 -8.99 8.70 9.10
CA ARG A 24 -8.38 9.98 8.72
C ARG A 24 -8.41 10.97 9.88
N TRP A 25 -7.59 12.01 9.81
CA TRP A 25 -7.76 13.18 10.65
C TRP A 25 -8.91 14.06 10.15
N GLU A 26 -9.67 14.63 11.08
CA GLU A 26 -10.67 15.65 10.76
C GLU A 26 -10.04 17.04 10.65
N ASP A 27 -9.06 17.32 11.50
CA ASP A 27 -8.38 18.60 11.55
C ASP A 27 -7.15 18.60 10.63
N PRO A 28 -6.88 19.70 9.91
CA PRO A 28 -5.73 19.80 9.02
C PRO A 28 -4.37 19.66 9.71
N GLU A 29 -4.30 19.87 11.03
CA GLU A 29 -3.08 19.78 11.83
C GLU A 29 -2.76 18.35 12.29
N GLN A 30 -3.63 17.38 11.97
CA GLN A 30 -3.50 15.96 12.32
C GLN A 30 -3.30 15.73 13.83
N ARG A 31 -4.10 16.39 14.67
CA ARG A 31 -3.84 16.47 16.10
C ARG A 31 -5.01 16.10 17.00
N ASP A 32 -6.20 16.59 16.71
CA ASP A 32 -7.28 16.67 17.70
C ASP A 32 -8.32 15.57 17.55
N VAL A 33 -8.75 15.28 16.31
CA VAL A 33 -9.87 14.37 16.07
C VAL A 33 -9.54 13.39 14.94
N VAL A 34 -9.63 12.10 15.27
CA VAL A 34 -9.57 10.99 14.32
C VAL A 34 -10.99 10.58 13.95
N VAL A 35 -11.24 10.36 12.67
CA VAL A 35 -12.50 9.88 12.14
C VAL A 35 -12.31 8.48 11.58
N VAL A 36 -13.20 7.57 11.96
CA VAL A 36 -13.32 6.23 11.40
C VAL A 36 -14.69 6.09 10.76
N GLU A 37 -14.73 5.81 9.47
CA GLU A 37 -15.94 5.79 8.65
C GLU A 37 -16.09 4.43 7.96
N GLY A 38 -17.27 3.84 8.08
CA GLY A 38 -17.72 2.72 7.25
C GLY A 38 -18.71 3.19 6.19
N ALA A 39 -19.41 2.24 5.57
CA ALA A 39 -20.38 2.53 4.51
C ALA A 39 -21.58 3.36 5.00
N ARG A 40 -21.98 3.20 6.27
CA ARG A 40 -23.14 3.88 6.87
C ARG A 40 -22.89 4.53 8.21
N TYR A 41 -21.74 4.29 8.84
CA TYR A 41 -21.43 4.82 10.16
C TYR A 41 -20.21 5.73 10.14
N ARG A 42 -20.16 6.66 11.09
CA ARG A 42 -19.01 7.53 11.37
C ARG A 42 -18.78 7.60 12.86
N CYS A 43 -17.55 7.32 13.29
CA CYS A 43 -17.08 7.44 14.66
C CYS A 43 -16.00 8.53 14.73
N ARG A 44 -16.19 9.57 15.54
CA ARG A 44 -15.18 10.61 15.79
C ARG A 44 -14.58 10.39 17.16
N VAL A 45 -13.25 10.37 17.25
CA VAL A 45 -12.51 10.12 18.49
C VAL A 45 -11.59 11.29 18.76
N GLY A 46 -11.78 11.94 19.90
CA GLY A 46 -10.91 13.00 20.37
C GLY A 46 -9.66 12.41 21.03
N THR A 47 -8.53 13.09 20.90
CA THR A 47 -7.25 12.62 21.47
C THR A 47 -6.88 13.28 22.80
N LEU A 48 -7.60 14.33 23.23
CA LEU A 48 -7.34 15.04 24.50
C LEU A 48 -8.60 15.75 25.08
N PRO A 49 -9.17 15.27 26.20
CA PRO A 49 -8.97 13.92 26.75
C PRO A 49 -9.44 12.88 25.73
N ALA A 50 -8.84 11.69 25.73
CA ALA A 50 -9.21 10.65 24.79
C ALA A 50 -10.64 10.14 25.04
N ARG A 51 -11.54 10.27 24.07
CA ARG A 51 -12.93 9.78 24.16
C ARG A 51 -13.58 9.70 22.78
N ILE A 52 -14.67 8.95 22.68
CA ILE A 52 -15.49 8.96 21.45
C ILE A 52 -16.39 10.19 21.52
N LEU A 53 -16.20 11.14 20.61
CA LEU A 53 -16.95 12.39 20.56
C LEU A 53 -18.33 12.20 19.95
N SER A 54 -18.45 11.30 18.97
CA SER A 54 -19.70 11.03 18.27
C SER A 54 -19.68 9.65 17.64
N LEU A 55 -20.85 9.03 17.55
CA LEU A 55 -21.10 7.84 16.75
C LEU A 55 -22.41 8.07 16.00
N SER A 56 -22.32 8.20 14.67
CA SER A 56 -23.49 8.47 13.83
C SER A 56 -23.72 7.36 12.80
N VAL A 57 -24.97 7.19 12.41
CA VAL A 57 -25.40 6.31 11.31
C VAL A 57 -26.33 7.08 10.38
N ASP A 58 -26.06 7.06 9.07
CA ASP A 58 -26.81 7.83 8.06
C ASP A 58 -27.01 9.30 8.51
N ASP A 59 -25.92 9.94 8.94
CA ASP A 59 -25.84 11.30 9.50
C ASP A 59 -26.65 11.58 10.78
N SER A 60 -27.26 10.55 11.38
CA SER A 60 -27.97 10.68 12.66
C SER A 60 -27.04 10.36 13.82
N GLU A 61 -26.86 11.33 14.73
CA GLU A 61 -26.07 11.15 15.95
C GLU A 61 -26.74 10.18 16.93
N LEU A 62 -25.96 9.23 17.48
CA LEU A 62 -26.46 8.20 18.39
C LEU A 62 -26.04 8.42 19.84
N LEU A 63 -25.04 9.27 20.07
CA LEU A 63 -24.55 9.62 21.40
C LEU A 63 -25.14 10.97 21.85
N GLY A 64 -25.06 11.24 23.15
CA GLY A 64 -25.39 12.57 23.67
C GLY A 64 -24.28 13.60 23.39
N PRO A 65 -24.49 14.88 23.77
CA PRO A 65 -23.53 15.96 23.51
C PRO A 65 -22.15 15.73 24.14
N ASP A 66 -22.06 14.93 25.21
CA ASP A 66 -20.80 14.62 25.87
C ASP A 66 -20.03 13.44 25.22
N GLY A 67 -20.66 12.79 24.23
CA GLY A 67 -20.13 11.63 23.52
C GLY A 67 -20.18 10.35 24.36
N MET A 68 -19.24 9.44 24.11
CA MET A 68 -19.05 8.24 24.93
C MET A 68 -17.75 8.34 25.72
N SER A 69 -17.88 8.41 27.04
CA SER A 69 -16.74 8.41 27.96
C SER A 69 -16.21 6.99 28.18
N ILE A 70 -14.90 6.91 28.41
CA ILE A 70 -14.20 5.66 28.68
C ILE A 70 -13.56 5.81 30.05
N SER A 71 -13.88 4.92 30.97
CA SER A 71 -13.25 4.90 32.30
C SER A 71 -12.98 3.47 32.73
N ALA A 72 -12.22 3.30 33.79
CA ALA A 72 -11.91 1.99 34.36
C ALA A 72 -12.17 1.99 35.87
N ARG A 73 -12.58 0.85 36.43
CA ARG A 73 -12.75 0.67 37.88
C ARG A 73 -11.85 -0.46 38.38
N ASP A 74 -11.13 -0.20 39.46
CA ASP A 74 -10.32 -1.20 40.15
C ASP A 74 -11.15 -2.00 41.18
N PRO A 75 -10.57 -3.04 41.82
CA PRO A 75 -11.27 -3.82 42.83
C PRO A 75 -11.71 -3.02 44.07
N LYS A 76 -11.07 -1.86 44.31
CA LYS A 76 -11.39 -0.96 45.44
C LYS A 76 -12.48 0.05 45.09
N GLY A 77 -12.94 0.07 43.84
CA GLY A 77 -13.95 1.01 43.34
C GLY A 77 -13.38 2.37 42.90
N ALA A 78 -12.06 2.55 42.90
CA ALA A 78 -11.44 3.75 42.34
C ALA A 78 -11.69 3.80 40.82
N THR A 79 -12.13 4.97 40.35
CA THR A 79 -12.44 5.21 38.93
C THR A 79 -11.29 5.97 38.27
N PHE A 80 -10.77 5.43 37.17
CA PHE A 80 -9.71 6.03 36.37
C PHE A 80 -10.29 6.57 35.07
N ARG A 81 -9.90 7.79 34.69
CA ARG A 81 -10.39 8.50 33.51
C ARG A 81 -9.22 9.03 32.68
N PRO A 82 -9.39 9.19 31.35
CA PRO A 82 -8.41 9.84 30.49
C PRO A 82 -8.05 11.22 31.06
N ALA A 83 -6.75 11.50 31.16
CA ALA A 83 -6.29 12.73 31.80
C ALA A 83 -6.75 13.98 31.04
N PRO A 84 -7.14 15.05 31.75
CA PRO A 84 -7.58 16.29 31.14
C PRO A 84 -6.41 17.06 30.46
N PRO A 85 -6.72 18.08 29.64
CA PRO A 85 -5.71 19.00 29.11
C PRO A 85 -4.86 19.63 30.21
N GLY A 86 -3.59 19.91 29.92
CA GLY A 86 -2.63 20.51 30.86
C GLY A 86 -1.89 19.51 31.75
N ILE A 87 -2.24 18.23 31.70
CA ILE A 87 -1.47 17.17 32.35
C ILE A 87 -0.35 16.67 31.44
N THR A 88 0.84 16.54 32.00
CA THR A 88 1.97 15.82 31.39
C THR A 88 2.26 14.57 32.22
N PRO A 89 1.90 13.37 31.73
CA PRO A 89 2.07 12.12 32.47
C PRO A 89 3.56 11.77 32.64
N VAL A 90 3.88 11.09 33.74
CA VAL A 90 5.26 10.65 34.03
C VAL A 90 5.48 9.29 33.38
N TRP A 91 5.68 9.29 32.07
CA TRP A 91 6.01 8.09 31.31
C TRP A 91 6.73 8.44 29.99
N LYS A 92 7.14 7.41 29.25
CA LYS A 92 7.68 7.57 27.90
C LYS A 92 6.65 7.15 26.86
N VAL A 93 6.58 7.93 25.79
CA VAL A 93 5.80 7.67 24.58
C VAL A 93 6.73 7.45 23.40
N TRP A 94 6.24 6.70 22.43
CA TRP A 94 6.97 6.43 21.20
C TRP A 94 6.87 7.61 20.23
N ARG A 95 8.00 8.02 19.62
CA ARG A 95 8.06 9.11 18.62
C ARG A 95 8.96 8.75 17.46
N GLY A 96 8.38 8.13 16.44
CA GLY A 96 9.10 7.73 15.23
C GLY A 96 10.06 6.59 15.54
N GLN A 97 11.24 6.87 16.08
CA GLN A 97 12.25 5.83 16.36
C GLN A 97 12.80 5.82 17.79
N ARG A 98 12.24 6.65 18.68
CA ARG A 98 12.75 6.78 20.05
C ARG A 98 11.62 6.91 21.06
N TRP A 99 11.83 6.30 22.22
CA TRP A 99 11.03 6.58 23.41
C TRP A 99 11.46 7.90 24.02
N GLN A 100 10.54 8.87 24.04
CA GLN A 100 10.75 10.19 24.65
C GLN A 100 9.77 10.37 25.80
N PRO A 101 10.14 11.14 26.84
CA PRO A 101 9.17 11.54 27.87
C PRO A 101 7.93 12.17 27.22
N ALA A 102 6.75 11.85 27.73
CA ALA A 102 5.52 12.49 27.24
C ALA A 102 5.58 14.00 27.46
N THR A 103 5.08 14.74 26.48
CA THR A 103 5.00 16.21 26.54
C THR A 103 3.58 16.71 26.76
N SER A 104 2.59 15.80 26.76
CA SER A 104 1.19 16.09 27.06
C SER A 104 0.44 14.78 27.32
N ALA A 105 -0.79 14.87 27.83
CA ALA A 105 -1.72 13.76 27.97
C ALA A 105 -2.42 13.31 26.66
N ARG A 106 -2.05 13.89 25.51
CA ARG A 106 -2.68 13.61 24.23
C ARG A 106 -2.36 12.20 23.75
N ALA A 107 -3.40 11.46 23.37
CA ALA A 107 -3.28 10.16 22.75
C ALA A 107 -2.73 10.27 21.31
N ARG A 108 -2.09 9.21 20.83
CA ARG A 108 -1.58 9.12 19.45
C ARG A 108 -2.42 8.17 18.62
N MET A 109 -2.57 8.46 17.33
CA MET A 109 -3.15 7.53 16.36
C MET A 109 -2.04 6.75 15.67
N ASN A 110 -2.16 5.41 15.63
CA ASN A 110 -1.38 4.53 14.76
C ASN A 110 -2.34 3.64 13.98
N VAL A 111 -1.99 3.27 12.74
CA VAL A 111 -2.79 2.32 11.95
C VAL A 111 -1.96 1.09 11.68
N TRP A 112 -2.35 -0.04 12.27
CA TRP A 112 -1.56 -1.27 12.17
C TRP A 112 -1.89 -2.06 10.93
N ASN A 113 -3.16 -2.10 10.55
CA ASN A 113 -3.62 -2.76 9.34
C ASN A 113 -4.59 -1.82 8.63
N ALA A 114 -4.42 -1.67 7.33
CA ALA A 114 -5.30 -0.87 6.48
C ALA A 114 -5.55 -1.62 5.19
N GLY A 115 -6.77 -1.54 4.66
CA GLY A 115 -7.11 -2.19 3.42
C GLY A 115 -8.57 -1.97 3.05
N PRO A 116 -9.00 -2.44 1.86
CA PRO A 116 -10.34 -2.19 1.33
C PRO A 116 -11.45 -2.80 2.18
N HIS A 117 -11.14 -3.80 3.00
CA HIS A 117 -12.14 -4.52 3.81
C HIS A 117 -12.06 -4.21 5.30
N TYR A 118 -10.92 -3.72 5.77
CA TYR A 118 -10.60 -3.69 7.19
C TYR A 118 -9.56 -2.65 7.53
N TYR A 119 -9.80 -1.91 8.61
CA TYR A 119 -8.83 -1.06 9.27
C TYR A 119 -8.73 -1.42 10.74
N ASP A 120 -7.51 -1.33 11.25
CA ASP A 120 -7.13 -1.54 12.64
C ASP A 120 -6.46 -0.27 13.14
N ALA A 121 -7.26 0.66 13.67
CA ALA A 121 -6.79 1.97 14.12
C ALA A 121 -6.66 2.02 15.65
N HIS A 122 -5.48 2.38 16.11
CA HIS A 122 -5.10 2.39 17.52
C HIS A 122 -4.96 3.82 18.01
N ILE A 123 -5.75 4.18 19.03
CA ILE A 123 -5.59 5.41 19.81
C ILE A 123 -4.83 5.03 21.08
N LEU A 124 -3.52 5.23 21.05
CA LEU A 124 -2.55 4.73 22.03
C LEU A 124 -2.14 5.81 23.03
N ASP A 125 -1.42 5.38 24.06
CA ASP A 125 -0.80 6.25 25.06
C ASP A 125 -1.83 7.14 25.78
N ILE A 126 -3.01 6.60 26.11
CA ILE A 126 -4.07 7.32 26.85
C ILE A 126 -3.75 7.25 28.36
N PRO A 127 -3.37 8.35 29.04
CA PRO A 127 -3.10 8.31 30.47
C PRO A 127 -4.39 8.24 31.27
N MET A 128 -4.62 7.13 31.98
CA MET A 128 -5.79 6.94 32.83
C MET A 128 -5.43 7.26 34.29
N LEU A 129 -6.11 8.25 34.88
CA LEU A 129 -5.86 8.80 36.22
C LEU A 129 -7.13 8.78 37.07
N SER A 130 -6.98 8.47 38.36
CA SER A 130 -8.05 8.62 39.36
C SER A 130 -8.15 10.07 39.87
N ASP A 131 -9.21 10.38 40.61
CA ASP A 131 -9.36 11.71 41.22
C ASP A 131 -8.24 12.01 42.25
N GLU A 132 -7.75 10.97 42.95
CA GLU A 132 -6.57 11.06 43.82
C GLU A 132 -5.29 11.34 43.04
N ASP A 133 -5.10 10.67 41.90
CA ASP A 133 -3.96 10.94 41.03
C ASP A 133 -3.99 12.39 40.53
N LEU A 134 -5.15 12.87 40.05
CA LEU A 134 -5.31 14.24 39.57
C LEU A 134 -4.93 15.27 40.63
N HIS A 135 -5.24 15.00 41.91
CA HIS A 135 -4.79 15.84 43.01
C HIS A 135 -3.25 15.85 43.14
N ALA A 136 -2.58 14.71 43.00
CA ALA A 136 -1.12 14.65 42.99
C ALA A 136 -0.48 15.39 41.79
N TYR A 137 -1.21 15.49 40.66
CA TYR A 137 -0.80 16.28 39.49
C TYR A 137 -1.06 17.79 39.63
N ALA A 138 -2.02 18.21 40.47
CA ALA A 138 -2.40 19.61 40.65
C ALA A 138 -1.26 20.48 41.18
N GLU A 139 -1.38 21.81 41.07
CA GLU A 139 -0.37 22.72 41.63
C GLU A 139 -0.26 22.53 43.15
N PRO A 140 0.97 22.52 43.71
CA PRO A 140 1.12 22.52 45.15
C PRO A 140 0.53 23.83 45.71
N GLU A 141 -0.43 23.73 46.63
CA GLU A 141 -1.01 24.90 47.32
C GLU A 141 0.03 25.62 48.20
N THR A 142 1.20 25.01 48.44
CA THR A 142 2.26 25.59 49.26
C THR A 142 3.05 26.67 48.50
N PRO A 143 3.24 27.87 49.09
CA PRO A 143 4.07 28.90 48.50
C PRO A 143 5.51 28.41 48.30
N PRO A 144 6.21 28.88 47.25
CA PRO A 144 7.58 28.45 46.99
C PRO A 144 8.50 28.89 48.13
N LEU A 145 9.45 28.02 48.50
CA LEU A 145 10.55 28.31 49.42
C LEU A 145 11.40 29.48 48.91
N LYS A 146 11.60 29.55 47.58
CA LYS A 146 12.23 30.66 46.86
C LYS A 146 11.60 30.83 45.48
N ALA A 147 11.50 32.06 45.00
CA ALA A 147 10.99 32.35 43.66
C ALA A 147 11.76 33.53 43.06
N TRP A 148 12.04 33.42 41.77
CA TRP A 148 12.64 34.45 40.94
C TRP A 148 11.78 34.60 39.69
N ASP A 149 11.30 35.82 39.45
CA ASP A 149 10.57 36.23 38.26
C ASP A 149 11.47 37.16 37.45
N PHE A 150 11.56 36.93 36.15
CA PHE A 150 12.53 37.61 35.29
C PHE A 150 11.90 38.68 34.39
N ALA A 151 10.64 39.06 34.62
CA ALA A 151 9.95 40.09 33.83
C ALA A 151 10.69 41.45 33.83
N ASP A 152 11.29 41.85 34.95
CA ASP A 152 11.87 43.20 35.14
C ASP A 152 13.40 43.24 35.10
N ASP A 153 14.10 42.21 35.61
CA ASP A 153 15.54 41.97 35.40
C ASP A 153 15.89 40.48 35.22
N ASN A 154 17.18 40.14 35.11
CA ASN A 154 17.62 38.74 34.96
C ASN A 154 17.69 37.98 36.30
N GLY A 155 17.20 38.57 37.40
CA GLY A 155 17.56 38.18 38.76
C GLY A 155 19.08 38.24 38.95
N GLU A 156 19.57 37.86 40.12
CA GLU A 156 21.02 37.74 40.38
C GLU A 156 21.67 36.56 39.61
N CYS A 157 21.09 36.13 38.47
CA CYS A 157 21.64 35.11 37.60
C CYS A 157 22.91 35.62 36.91
N LEU A 158 23.93 34.77 36.85
CA LEU A 158 25.19 35.11 36.20
C LEU A 158 25.43 34.19 35.01
N ALA A 159 25.79 34.78 33.87
CA ALA A 159 26.35 34.04 32.74
C ALA A 159 27.73 33.50 33.15
N ILE A 160 27.93 32.18 33.12
CA ILE A 160 29.19 31.56 33.57
C ILE A 160 30.01 31.07 32.38
N ASN A 161 29.44 30.20 31.54
CA ASN A 161 30.17 29.58 30.43
C ASN A 161 29.31 29.54 29.17
N ASN A 162 29.87 29.98 28.04
CA ASN A 162 29.30 29.89 26.70
C ASN A 162 27.82 30.29 26.59
N ILE A 163 27.41 31.28 27.39
CA ILE A 163 26.10 31.91 27.31
C ILE A 163 26.21 33.42 27.45
N THR A 164 25.22 34.12 26.90
CA THR A 164 24.96 35.53 27.21
C THR A 164 23.51 35.70 27.66
N LEU A 165 23.29 36.59 28.62
CA LEU A 165 21.95 36.92 29.13
C LEU A 165 21.47 38.23 28.49
N GLY A 166 20.24 38.21 27.99
CA GLY A 166 19.56 39.34 27.38
C GLY A 166 18.07 39.33 27.70
N ARG A 167 17.29 40.08 26.91
CA ARG A 167 15.84 40.18 27.07
C ARG A 167 15.10 39.65 25.86
N ALA A 168 14.03 38.89 26.11
CA ALA A 168 13.05 38.56 25.10
C ALA A 168 12.06 39.74 24.90
N PRO A 169 11.36 39.82 23.75
CA PRO A 169 10.41 40.90 23.47
C PRO A 169 9.26 41.04 24.48
N ASP A 170 8.93 39.97 25.20
CA ASP A 170 7.88 39.91 26.23
C ASP A 170 8.43 40.07 27.66
N GLY A 171 9.69 40.49 27.82
CA GLY A 171 10.30 40.79 29.12
C GLY A 171 11.02 39.62 29.79
N ALA A 172 10.84 38.37 29.34
CA ALA A 172 11.54 37.23 29.90
C ALA A 172 13.08 37.31 29.74
N MET A 173 13.82 36.64 30.63
CA MET A 173 15.27 36.51 30.50
C MET A 173 15.61 35.59 29.33
N ARG A 174 16.37 36.10 28.36
CA ARG A 174 16.85 35.34 27.20
C ARG A 174 18.27 34.86 27.43
N ILE A 175 18.48 33.57 27.29
CA ILE A 175 19.78 32.91 27.32
C ILE A 175 20.16 32.60 25.88
N ALA A 176 21.24 33.19 25.36
CA ALA A 176 21.80 32.83 24.05
C ALA A 176 23.02 31.93 24.25
N MET A 177 22.97 30.72 23.69
CA MET A 177 24.02 29.70 23.80
C MET A 177 25.05 29.90 22.68
N THR A 178 26.32 29.98 23.05
CA THR A 178 27.41 30.40 22.15
C THR A 178 28.53 29.37 21.99
N GLY A 179 28.37 28.14 22.50
CA GLY A 179 29.40 27.10 22.44
C GLY A 179 29.12 25.92 23.37
N ALA A 180 30.11 25.02 23.50
CA ALA A 180 29.99 23.78 24.28
C ALA A 180 29.83 24.00 25.80
N ASP A 181 29.05 23.16 26.48
CA ASP A 181 28.73 23.27 27.92
C ASP A 181 28.17 24.64 28.36
N PRO A 182 27.11 25.16 27.69
CA PRO A 182 26.53 26.44 28.08
C PRO A 182 25.84 26.33 29.45
N HIS A 183 26.15 27.24 30.38
CA HIS A 183 25.47 27.27 31.69
C HIS A 183 25.52 28.61 32.43
N MET A 184 24.52 28.82 33.29
CA MET A 184 24.40 29.95 34.21
C MET A 184 24.31 29.50 35.67
N SER A 185 24.74 30.37 36.58
CA SER A 185 24.36 30.25 37.99
C SER A 185 22.99 30.90 38.22
N LEU A 186 22.14 30.23 38.99
CA LEU A 186 20.92 30.82 39.54
C LEU A 186 21.26 31.61 40.83
N PRO A 187 20.37 32.50 41.31
CA PRO A 187 20.61 33.26 42.52
C PRO A 187 20.82 32.35 43.74
N GLY A 188 21.50 32.89 44.76
CA GLY A 188 21.85 32.14 45.98
C GLY A 188 20.63 31.47 46.63
N LEU A 189 20.78 30.18 46.96
CA LEU A 189 19.73 29.37 47.55
C LEU A 189 20.16 28.93 48.95
N ASP A 190 19.26 28.92 49.93
CA ASP A 190 19.53 28.35 51.25
C ASP A 190 18.28 27.59 51.70
N VAL A 191 18.18 26.34 51.27
CA VAL A 191 17.05 25.46 51.60
C VAL A 191 17.54 24.07 51.93
N ARG A 192 16.89 23.41 52.89
CA ARG A 192 17.15 22.00 53.18
C ARG A 192 16.39 21.14 52.19
N GLY A 193 17.08 20.24 51.49
CA GLY A 193 16.41 19.28 50.61
C GLY A 193 15.77 18.11 51.36
N PRO A 194 15.00 17.25 50.67
CA PRO A 194 14.75 17.26 49.22
C PRO A 194 13.87 18.44 48.77
N ILE A 195 14.09 18.94 47.55
CA ILE A 195 13.34 20.06 46.96
C ILE A 195 12.88 19.75 45.53
N THR A 196 11.93 20.53 45.02
CA THR A 196 11.59 20.57 43.58
C THR A 196 11.89 21.95 43.02
N VAL A 197 12.68 22.03 41.95
CA VAL A 197 12.93 23.25 41.19
C VAL A 197 11.95 23.29 40.01
N ARG A 198 11.07 24.28 39.98
CA ARG A 198 10.19 24.58 38.85
C ARG A 198 10.80 25.65 37.96
N LEU A 199 11.01 25.34 36.68
CA LEU A 199 11.50 26.27 35.68
C LEU A 199 10.40 26.56 34.65
N ARG A 200 10.03 27.82 34.44
CA ARG A 200 9.16 28.24 33.33
C ARG A 200 10.02 28.69 32.16
N LEU A 201 10.10 27.85 31.12
CA LEU A 201 11.05 27.96 30.02
C LEU A 201 10.34 27.76 28.67
N ARG A 202 10.72 28.53 27.65
CA ARG A 202 10.44 28.27 26.24
C ARG A 202 11.73 28.25 25.43
N THR A 203 11.80 27.42 24.40
CA THR A 203 12.95 27.39 23.49
C THR A 203 12.56 26.75 22.17
N GLY A 204 13.29 27.08 21.10
CA GLY A 204 13.27 26.33 19.84
C GLY A 204 14.42 25.32 19.71
N THR A 205 15.31 25.25 20.71
CA THR A 205 16.48 24.37 20.70
C THR A 205 16.13 23.02 21.31
N SER A 206 16.31 21.95 20.54
CA SER A 206 16.11 20.57 20.99
C SER A 206 17.26 20.08 21.89
N GLY A 207 16.95 19.35 22.95
CA GLY A 207 17.94 18.80 23.87
C GLY A 207 17.35 18.55 25.26
N GLY A 208 18.21 18.13 26.19
CA GLY A 208 17.87 18.09 27.63
C GLY A 208 18.43 19.32 28.33
N GLY A 209 17.74 19.80 29.35
CA GLY A 209 18.28 20.75 30.32
C GLY A 209 18.81 20.01 31.54
N ALA A 210 19.65 20.68 32.33
CA ALA A 210 20.11 20.12 33.60
C ALA A 210 20.13 21.18 34.70
N ILE A 211 19.79 20.76 35.92
CA ILE A 211 20.02 21.53 37.13
C ILE A 211 21.14 20.84 37.92
N TYR A 212 22.21 21.58 38.18
CA TYR A 212 23.26 21.17 39.09
C TYR A 212 23.14 21.92 40.41
N TRP A 213 23.65 21.35 41.49
CA TRP A 213 23.59 22.01 42.80
C TRP A 213 24.84 21.81 43.66
N ALA A 214 25.05 22.76 44.57
CA ALA A 214 26.03 22.67 45.66
C ALA A 214 25.33 22.41 47.00
N THR A 215 26.02 21.73 47.91
CA THR A 215 25.58 21.51 49.30
C THR A 215 26.56 22.14 50.30
N ASP A 216 26.28 22.06 51.60
CA ASP A 216 27.07 22.72 52.67
C ASP A 216 28.60 22.57 52.49
N GLY A 217 29.27 23.70 52.25
CA GLY A 217 30.74 23.78 52.14
C GLY A 217 31.36 23.23 50.85
N GLY A 218 30.55 22.76 49.88
CA GLY A 218 31.01 22.20 48.61
C GLY A 218 30.83 23.14 47.41
N ALA A 219 31.59 22.90 46.34
CA ALA A 219 31.35 23.50 45.02
C ALA A 219 30.25 22.74 44.25
N ILE A 220 29.71 23.31 43.18
CA ILE A 220 28.80 22.61 42.27
C ILE A 220 29.56 21.44 41.64
N ALA A 221 29.16 20.21 41.98
CA ALA A 221 29.80 18.98 41.54
C ALA A 221 29.04 18.34 40.37
N GLY A 222 29.75 17.77 39.40
CA GLY A 222 29.13 17.09 38.25
C GLY A 222 28.28 15.86 38.62
N THR A 223 28.43 15.32 39.83
CA THR A 223 27.61 14.23 40.37
C THR A 223 26.27 14.70 40.95
N ASN A 224 26.15 15.99 41.26
CA ASN A 224 24.94 16.61 41.82
C ASN A 224 24.13 17.24 40.69
N VAL A 225 23.47 16.39 39.91
CA VAL A 225 22.76 16.79 38.69
C VAL A 225 21.40 16.12 38.61
N ALA A 226 20.42 16.89 38.15
CA ALA A 226 19.11 16.41 37.74
C ALA A 226 18.86 16.89 36.32
N THR A 227 18.82 15.95 35.38
CA THR A 227 18.54 16.23 33.97
C THR A 227 17.04 16.14 33.71
N PHE A 228 16.55 16.95 32.78
CA PHE A 228 15.15 16.95 32.41
C PHE A 228 14.99 17.21 30.91
N PRO A 229 13.99 16.59 30.26
CA PRO A 229 13.72 16.84 28.85
C PRO A 229 13.19 18.27 28.67
N VAL A 230 13.65 18.98 27.64
CA VAL A 230 13.08 20.28 27.26
C VAL A 230 12.30 20.17 25.97
N ILE A 231 11.11 20.79 25.94
CA ILE A 231 10.21 20.83 24.80
C ILE A 231 10.59 22.04 23.92
N ALA A 232 11.01 21.75 22.69
CA ALA A 232 11.54 22.72 21.73
C ALA A 232 10.48 23.22 20.73
N ASP A 233 9.32 23.67 21.23
CA ASP A 233 8.18 24.13 20.42
C ASP A 233 7.98 25.65 20.48
N SER A 234 8.91 26.38 21.08
CA SER A 234 8.83 27.82 21.34
C SER A 234 7.62 28.26 22.20
N ALA A 235 6.90 27.32 22.82
CA ALA A 235 5.84 27.60 23.79
C ALA A 235 6.37 27.57 25.22
N TRP A 236 5.66 28.25 26.14
CA TRP A 236 5.99 28.23 27.56
C TRP A 236 5.63 26.89 28.19
N HIS A 237 6.59 26.27 28.87
CA HIS A 237 6.41 25.05 29.64
C HIS A 237 6.94 25.23 31.06
N ASP A 238 6.29 24.56 32.01
CA ASP A 238 6.76 24.45 33.38
C ASP A 238 7.40 23.07 33.60
N TYR A 239 8.68 23.07 33.96
CA TYR A 239 9.45 21.85 34.24
C TYR A 239 9.61 21.69 35.75
N ASP A 240 9.18 20.56 36.32
CA ASP A 240 9.41 20.22 37.73
C ASP A 240 10.61 19.27 37.83
N ILE A 241 11.71 19.75 38.39
CA ILE A 241 12.97 19.01 38.56
C ILE A 241 13.13 18.63 40.04
N ALA A 242 13.05 17.34 40.35
CA ALA A 242 13.27 16.84 41.70
C ALA A 242 14.77 16.81 42.04
N ILE A 243 15.13 17.34 43.21
CA ILE A 243 16.45 17.23 43.80
C ILE A 243 16.32 16.45 45.11
N GLU A 244 16.72 15.19 45.07
CA GLU A 244 16.58 14.21 46.17
C GLU A 244 17.63 14.36 47.29
N SER A 245 18.49 15.40 47.20
CA SER A 245 19.51 15.65 48.22
C SER A 245 18.85 15.93 49.57
N ARG A 246 19.29 15.22 50.63
CA ARG A 246 18.85 15.47 52.02
C ARG A 246 19.68 16.55 52.72
N GLU A 247 20.72 17.03 52.06
CA GLU A 247 21.61 18.06 52.57
C GLU A 247 21.03 19.46 52.32
N ARG A 248 21.61 20.48 52.95
CA ARG A 248 21.29 21.88 52.66
C ARG A 248 21.85 22.23 51.28
N ILE A 249 21.01 22.79 50.41
CA ILE A 249 21.38 23.20 49.06
C ILE A 249 21.67 24.70 49.08
N THR A 250 22.88 25.06 48.66
CA THR A 250 23.46 26.41 48.79
C THR A 250 23.55 27.18 47.47
N ALA A 251 23.52 26.48 46.33
CA ALA A 251 23.55 27.09 45.00
C ALA A 251 22.92 26.15 43.96
N LEU A 252 22.36 26.73 42.90
CA LEU A 252 21.89 26.02 41.71
C LEU A 252 22.59 26.56 40.46
N ARG A 253 22.90 25.67 39.52
CA ARG A 253 23.36 25.97 38.16
C ARG A 253 22.33 25.41 37.18
N PHE A 254 21.98 26.18 36.16
CA PHE A 254 21.10 25.75 35.08
C PHE A 254 21.88 25.67 33.77
N ASP A 255 21.75 24.52 33.13
CA ASP A 255 22.30 24.21 31.81
C ASP A 255 21.14 24.17 30.82
N PRO A 256 21.00 25.17 29.93
CA PRO A 256 19.96 25.18 28.90
C PRO A 256 20.19 24.07 27.85
N PRO A 257 19.15 23.72 27.06
CA PRO A 257 19.26 22.65 26.07
C PRO A 257 20.08 23.07 24.84
N GLY A 258 21.07 22.25 24.48
CA GLY A 258 21.86 22.39 23.26
C GLY A 258 23.11 23.27 23.41
N GLU A 259 23.94 23.33 22.35
CA GLU A 259 25.20 24.11 22.33
C GLU A 259 25.07 25.44 21.57
N SER A 260 23.92 25.66 20.90
CA SER A 260 23.62 26.87 20.14
C SER A 260 22.12 27.17 20.11
N GLY A 261 21.75 28.43 19.88
CA GLY A 261 20.35 28.90 19.84
C GLY A 261 19.96 29.74 21.06
N THR A 262 18.66 29.82 21.36
CA THR A 262 18.16 30.63 22.49
C THR A 262 17.12 29.91 23.36
N ALA A 263 17.15 30.20 24.65
CA ALA A 263 16.19 29.73 25.65
C ALA A 263 15.68 30.95 26.45
N ASP A 264 14.37 31.13 26.51
CA ASP A 264 13.76 32.21 27.30
C ASP A 264 13.19 31.63 28.60
N VAL A 265 13.57 32.21 29.74
CA VAL A 265 13.13 31.80 31.08
C VAL A 265 12.30 32.91 31.69
N ALA A 266 11.05 32.60 32.06
CA ALA A 266 10.15 33.54 32.72
C ALA A 266 10.32 33.51 34.24
N SER A 267 10.47 32.33 34.84
CA SER A 267 10.65 32.21 36.29
C SER A 267 11.35 30.92 36.70
N VAL A 268 11.97 30.96 37.89
CA VAL A 268 12.47 29.79 38.61
C VAL A 268 11.85 29.82 40.00
N ARG A 269 11.25 28.71 40.43
CA ARG A 269 10.62 28.58 41.75
C ARG A 269 11.10 27.31 42.43
N VAL A 270 11.33 27.34 43.73
CA VAL A 270 11.80 26.21 44.53
C VAL A 270 10.73 25.86 45.55
N PHE A 271 10.34 24.59 45.61
CA PHE A 271 9.34 24.06 46.52
C PHE A 271 9.97 23.00 47.43
N GLY A 272 9.27 22.66 48.52
CA GLY A 272 9.60 21.47 49.30
C GLY A 272 9.49 20.17 48.47
N PRO A 273 9.79 19.02 49.08
CA PRO A 273 9.71 17.75 48.36
C PRO A 273 8.26 17.50 47.95
N ARG A 274 8.06 17.24 46.67
CA ARG A 274 6.75 16.86 46.13
C ARG A 274 6.61 15.35 46.28
N GLU A 275 5.43 14.86 46.62
CA GLU A 275 5.14 13.43 46.44
C GLU A 275 5.38 13.05 44.99
N SER A 276 6.00 11.88 44.76
CA SER A 276 6.25 11.38 43.41
C SER A 276 4.92 11.30 42.67
N ARG A 277 4.81 12.02 41.54
CA ARG A 277 3.63 11.91 40.67
C ARG A 277 3.44 10.44 40.28
N PRO A 278 2.23 9.90 40.40
CA PRO A 278 2.04 8.48 40.25
C PRO A 278 1.95 8.14 38.74
N GLU A 279 2.65 7.10 38.29
CA GLU A 279 2.62 6.71 36.87
C GLU A 279 1.20 6.27 36.45
N PRO A 280 0.58 6.84 35.40
CA PRO A 280 -0.80 6.49 35.01
C PRO A 280 -0.94 5.05 34.54
N ILE A 281 -2.17 4.53 34.57
CA ILE A 281 -2.52 3.32 33.82
C ILE A 281 -2.52 3.67 32.33
N ARG A 282 -1.86 2.87 31.48
CA ARG A 282 -1.86 3.10 30.04
C ARG A 282 -3.14 2.56 29.43
N GLY A 283 -3.91 3.42 28.77
CA GLY A 283 -5.08 3.06 27.99
C GLY A 283 -4.81 3.07 26.50
N GLU A 284 -5.60 2.27 25.79
CA GLU A 284 -5.62 2.18 24.34
C GLU A 284 -7.06 1.91 23.88
N ILE A 285 -7.48 2.56 22.79
CA ILE A 285 -8.73 2.27 22.10
C ILE A 285 -8.38 1.73 20.72
N VAL A 286 -8.84 0.53 20.39
CA VAL A 286 -8.68 -0.07 19.07
C VAL A 286 -10.02 -0.05 18.34
N LEU A 287 -10.02 0.51 17.14
CA LEU A 287 -11.18 0.62 16.27
C LEU A 287 -11.01 -0.36 15.10
N HIS A 288 -11.68 -1.50 15.22
CA HIS A 288 -11.73 -2.55 14.21
C HIS A 288 -12.84 -2.24 13.22
N ALA A 289 -12.51 -1.56 12.15
CA ALA A 289 -13.48 -1.02 11.21
C ALA A 289 -13.61 -1.90 9.96
N GLN A 290 -14.84 -2.30 9.66
CA GLN A 290 -15.27 -2.96 8.43
C GLN A 290 -16.47 -2.20 7.86
N PRO A 291 -16.83 -2.34 6.56
CA PRO A 291 -17.85 -1.48 5.96
C PRO A 291 -19.17 -1.33 6.72
N GLU A 292 -19.66 -2.41 7.34
CA GLU A 292 -20.95 -2.46 8.05
C GLU A 292 -20.79 -2.92 9.51
N ARG A 293 -19.58 -2.83 10.07
CA ARG A 293 -19.27 -3.31 11.42
C ARG A 293 -18.13 -2.52 12.03
N LEU A 294 -18.34 -1.98 13.22
CA LEU A 294 -17.28 -1.36 14.03
C LEU A 294 -17.11 -2.13 15.33
N GLY A 295 -15.93 -2.68 15.56
CA GLY A 295 -15.49 -3.15 16.87
C GLY A 295 -14.74 -2.03 17.60
N ILE A 296 -15.07 -1.83 18.88
CA ILE A 296 -14.38 -0.91 19.77
C ILE A 296 -13.83 -1.74 20.92
N GLU A 297 -12.51 -1.92 20.94
CA GLU A 297 -11.78 -2.61 22.01
C GLU A 297 -11.06 -1.59 22.88
N VAL A 298 -11.08 -1.79 24.19
CA VAL A 298 -10.33 -0.96 25.14
C VAL A 298 -9.32 -1.84 25.86
N LYS A 299 -8.05 -1.48 25.75
CA LYS A 299 -6.94 -2.17 26.43
C LYS A 299 -6.39 -1.28 27.53
N LEU A 300 -6.06 -1.91 28.66
CA LEU A 300 -5.50 -1.24 29.82
C LEU A 300 -4.25 -1.99 30.29
N ALA A 301 -3.16 -1.26 30.50
CA ALA A 301 -1.92 -1.78 31.06
C ALA A 301 -1.54 -0.96 32.30
N ALA A 302 -1.70 -1.57 33.48
CA ALA A 302 -1.29 -0.97 34.75
C ALA A 302 0.22 -1.17 34.98
N PRO A 303 0.92 -0.18 35.55
CA PRO A 303 2.31 -0.38 36.01
C PRO A 303 2.36 -1.36 37.18
N GLU A 304 3.51 -2.01 37.39
CA GLU A 304 3.68 -3.08 38.41
C GLU A 304 3.27 -2.65 39.82
N ALA A 305 3.43 -1.36 40.16
CA ALA A 305 3.11 -0.82 41.47
C ALA A 305 1.61 -0.50 41.68
N ARG A 306 0.74 -0.69 40.67
CA ARG A 306 -0.68 -0.37 40.74
C ARG A 306 -1.57 -1.60 40.57
N ALA A 307 -2.74 -1.57 41.21
CA ALA A 307 -3.78 -2.55 40.95
C ALA A 307 -4.29 -2.42 39.50
N ALA A 308 -4.37 -3.54 38.80
CA ALA A 308 -5.00 -3.57 37.48
C ALA A 308 -6.51 -3.33 37.62
N PRO A 309 -7.12 -2.54 36.73
CA PRO A 309 -8.57 -2.40 36.68
C PRO A 309 -9.26 -3.75 36.45
N GLU A 310 -10.42 -3.97 37.08
CA GLU A 310 -11.25 -5.16 36.86
C GLU A 310 -12.37 -4.92 35.86
N ARG A 311 -12.74 -3.64 35.65
CA ARG A 311 -13.79 -3.26 34.70
C ARG A 311 -13.40 -2.05 33.87
N VAL A 312 -13.82 -2.08 32.61
CA VAL A 312 -13.92 -0.92 31.72
C VAL A 312 -15.37 -0.47 31.72
N ILE A 313 -15.62 0.83 31.84
CA ILE A 313 -16.95 1.43 31.78
C ILE A 313 -17.01 2.30 30.53
N LEU A 314 -17.93 1.98 29.64
CA LEU A 314 -18.32 2.83 28.52
C LEU A 314 -19.64 3.50 28.86
N ASP A 315 -19.65 4.82 28.91
CA ASP A 315 -20.86 5.61 29.17
C ASP A 315 -21.20 6.41 27.90
N PRO A 316 -22.18 5.96 27.10
CA PRO A 316 -22.55 6.59 25.84
C PRO A 316 -23.36 7.89 25.97
N ASP A 317 -23.63 8.39 27.18
CA ASP A 317 -24.49 9.57 27.51
C ASP A 317 -25.96 9.41 27.07
N ALA A 318 -26.24 8.56 26.09
CA ALA A 318 -27.57 8.13 25.66
C ALA A 318 -27.91 6.75 26.23
N ALA A 319 -29.10 6.61 26.82
CA ALA A 319 -29.53 5.36 27.45
C ALA A 319 -29.63 4.20 26.43
N PRO A 320 -28.81 3.13 26.54
CA PRO A 320 -28.89 2.00 25.63
C PRO A 320 -30.12 1.15 25.92
N THR A 321 -30.83 0.72 24.88
CA THR A 321 -31.90 -0.27 25.04
C THR A 321 -31.28 -1.66 25.19
N ARG A 322 -31.55 -2.37 26.29
CA ARG A 322 -30.93 -3.66 26.61
C ARG A 322 -31.74 -4.86 26.11
N ALA A 323 -31.02 -5.87 25.62
CA ALA A 323 -31.52 -7.22 25.37
C ALA A 323 -30.49 -8.28 25.77
N THR A 324 -30.83 -9.56 25.64
CA THR A 324 -29.91 -10.68 25.86
C THR A 324 -30.25 -11.81 24.92
N ALA A 325 -29.24 -12.39 24.25
CA ALA A 325 -29.39 -13.56 23.39
C ALA A 325 -28.16 -14.47 23.54
N ASN A 326 -28.36 -15.78 23.56
CA ASN A 326 -27.30 -16.77 23.77
C ASN A 326 -26.38 -16.47 24.98
N GLY A 327 -26.95 -15.95 26.08
CA GLY A 327 -26.20 -15.58 27.28
C GLY A 327 -25.29 -14.34 27.13
N ARG A 328 -25.40 -13.61 26.01
CA ARG A 328 -24.61 -12.41 25.72
C ARG A 328 -25.45 -11.14 25.80
N ALA A 329 -24.85 -10.09 26.35
CA ALA A 329 -25.48 -8.78 26.46
C ALA A 329 -25.56 -8.10 25.09
N LEU A 330 -26.79 -7.76 24.69
CA LEU A 330 -27.10 -7.00 23.50
C LEU A 330 -27.60 -5.61 23.89
N PHE A 331 -27.37 -4.63 23.03
CA PHE A 331 -27.94 -3.31 23.18
C PHE A 331 -28.35 -2.71 21.84
N ALA A 332 -29.06 -1.58 21.87
CA ALA A 332 -29.28 -0.72 20.73
C ALA A 332 -29.15 0.75 21.14
N LEU A 333 -28.60 1.56 20.23
CA LEU A 333 -28.53 3.02 20.34
C LEU A 333 -29.23 3.64 19.13
N GLY A 334 -30.05 4.67 19.32
CA GLY A 334 -30.90 5.26 18.28
C GLY A 334 -32.24 4.55 18.07
N LYS A 335 -32.97 4.88 17.00
CA LYS A 335 -34.29 4.30 16.67
C LYS A 335 -34.43 4.01 15.16
N GLY A 336 -35.07 2.89 14.82
CA GLY A 336 -35.45 2.58 13.44
C GLY A 336 -34.26 2.19 12.54
N ARG A 337 -34.10 2.88 11.41
CA ARG A 337 -33.00 2.64 10.45
C ARG A 337 -31.71 3.38 10.82
N THR A 338 -31.82 4.43 11.61
CA THR A 338 -30.73 5.28 12.11
C THR A 338 -30.32 4.85 13.52
N SER A 339 -30.17 3.54 13.72
CA SER A 339 -29.75 2.95 14.99
C SER A 339 -28.61 1.98 14.76
N VAL A 340 -27.90 1.61 15.81
CA VAL A 340 -27.00 0.45 15.81
C VAL A 340 -27.55 -0.66 16.68
N ALA A 341 -27.38 -1.90 16.22
CA ALA A 341 -27.39 -3.05 17.12
C ALA A 341 -25.99 -3.16 17.74
N GLY A 342 -25.93 -3.47 19.02
CA GLY A 342 -24.71 -3.55 19.81
C GLY A 342 -24.59 -4.91 20.49
N LEU A 343 -23.37 -5.42 20.56
CA LEU A 343 -23.05 -6.69 21.17
C LEU A 343 -21.79 -6.53 22.03
N ALA A 344 -21.91 -6.77 23.33
CA ALA A 344 -20.81 -6.61 24.26
C ALA A 344 -20.09 -7.95 24.52
N ALA A 345 -18.85 -7.84 25.01
CA ALA A 345 -18.06 -8.99 25.42
C ALA A 345 -18.75 -9.84 26.50
N PRO A 346 -18.41 -11.14 26.63
CA PRO A 346 -18.93 -12.00 27.70
C PRO A 346 -18.71 -11.38 29.08
N GLY A 347 -19.70 -11.49 29.98
CA GLY A 347 -19.63 -10.92 31.33
C GLY A 347 -19.96 -9.43 31.43
N ALA A 348 -20.28 -8.76 30.32
CA ALA A 348 -20.71 -7.37 30.32
C ALA A 348 -22.05 -7.16 31.05
N VAL A 349 -22.16 -6.04 31.77
CA VAL A 349 -23.39 -5.60 32.45
C VAL A 349 -23.82 -4.26 31.86
N ILE A 350 -25.05 -4.23 31.32
CA ILE A 350 -25.64 -3.03 30.70
C ILE A 350 -26.71 -2.48 31.64
N THR A 351 -26.58 -1.21 31.99
CA THR A 351 -27.52 -0.42 32.81
C THR A 351 -28.09 0.75 32.00
N GLU A 352 -28.93 1.60 32.60
CA GLU A 352 -29.55 2.74 31.90
C GLU A 352 -28.54 3.78 31.39
N GLY A 353 -27.30 3.81 31.90
CA GLY A 353 -26.26 4.75 31.46
C GLY A 353 -24.86 4.15 31.24
N GLU A 354 -24.60 2.92 31.69
CA GLU A 354 -23.26 2.33 31.60
C GLU A 354 -23.27 0.96 30.92
N ILE A 355 -22.29 0.72 30.06
CA ILE A 355 -21.87 -0.60 29.58
C ILE A 355 -20.58 -0.97 30.33
N ALA A 356 -20.71 -1.76 31.39
CA ALA A 356 -19.58 -2.23 32.19
C ALA A 356 -19.04 -3.55 31.61
N LEU A 357 -17.81 -3.52 31.13
CA LEU A 357 -17.09 -4.64 30.51
C LEU A 357 -16.02 -5.19 31.46
N PRO A 358 -15.76 -6.52 31.47
CA PRO A 358 -14.64 -7.08 32.21
C PRO A 358 -13.30 -6.66 31.59
N ALA A 359 -12.35 -6.21 32.41
CA ALA A 359 -11.09 -5.60 31.94
C ALA A 359 -10.17 -6.56 31.14
N SER A 360 -10.29 -7.87 31.32
CA SER A 360 -9.54 -8.86 30.54
C SER A 360 -10.13 -9.16 29.15
N SER A 361 -11.31 -8.61 28.83
CA SER A 361 -11.99 -8.81 27.54
C SER A 361 -12.96 -7.67 27.25
N ALA A 362 -12.47 -6.43 27.23
CA ALA A 362 -13.30 -5.23 27.10
C ALA A 362 -13.47 -4.82 25.64
N TRP A 363 -14.58 -5.23 25.03
CA TRP A 363 -14.96 -4.76 23.70
C TRP A 363 -16.47 -4.70 23.52
N ILE A 364 -16.90 -3.85 22.58
CA ILE A 364 -18.24 -3.83 22.01
C ILE A 364 -18.16 -3.88 20.49
N VAL A 365 -19.18 -4.45 19.88
CA VAL A 365 -19.36 -4.47 18.42
C VAL A 365 -20.67 -3.79 18.09
N VAL A 366 -20.65 -2.89 17.12
CA VAL A 366 -21.85 -2.21 16.62
C VAL A 366 -22.01 -2.41 15.12
N LYS A 367 -23.26 -2.56 14.68
CA LYS A 367 -23.64 -2.68 13.26
C LYS A 367 -24.80 -1.72 12.94
N PRO A 368 -24.75 -0.96 11.82
CA PRO A 368 -25.87 -0.13 11.37
C PRO A 368 -27.14 -0.94 11.14
N SER A 369 -28.25 -0.55 11.76
CA SER A 369 -29.54 -1.27 11.69
C SER A 369 -30.03 -1.42 10.24
N ASP A 370 -30.51 -2.61 9.93
CA ASP A 370 -31.22 -2.92 8.68
C ASP A 370 -32.74 -3.12 8.91
N GLY A 371 -33.22 -2.79 10.11
CA GLY A 371 -34.61 -2.95 10.53
C GLY A 371 -34.95 -4.30 11.17
N ARG A 372 -34.01 -5.26 11.20
CA ARG A 372 -34.17 -6.49 11.99
C ARG A 372 -33.94 -6.24 13.48
N SER A 373 -34.35 -7.18 14.32
CA SER A 373 -34.03 -7.11 15.76
C SER A 373 -32.51 -7.20 16.00
N PRO A 374 -31.96 -6.61 17.08
CA PRO A 374 -30.54 -6.69 17.39
C PRO A 374 -29.99 -8.13 17.42
N GLU A 375 -30.77 -9.08 17.93
CA GLU A 375 -30.42 -10.51 17.94
C GLU A 375 -30.25 -11.07 16.52
N GLN A 376 -31.21 -10.82 15.62
CA GLN A 376 -31.15 -11.28 14.23
C GLN A 376 -29.99 -10.63 13.46
N GLN A 377 -29.73 -9.35 13.73
CA GLN A 377 -28.64 -8.62 13.08
C GLN A 377 -27.26 -9.08 13.57
N MET A 378 -27.14 -9.44 14.84
CA MET A 378 -25.90 -9.94 15.46
C MET A 378 -25.75 -11.46 15.37
N GLN A 379 -26.66 -12.16 14.68
CA GLN A 379 -26.69 -13.62 14.66
C GLN A 379 -25.36 -14.24 14.21
N SER A 380 -24.67 -13.63 13.23
CA SER A 380 -23.37 -14.12 12.76
C SER A 380 -22.25 -14.00 13.82
N GLU A 381 -22.34 -13.00 14.69
CA GLU A 381 -21.39 -12.73 15.78
C GLU A 381 -21.70 -13.59 17.03
N LEU A 382 -22.99 -13.87 17.26
CA LEU A 382 -23.48 -14.71 18.36
C LEU A 382 -23.21 -16.19 18.11
N GLN A 383 -23.17 -16.60 16.84
CA GLN A 383 -22.98 -17.97 16.40
C GLN A 383 -21.94 -17.96 15.27
N PRO A 384 -20.64 -17.73 15.54
CA PRO A 384 -19.61 -17.84 14.51
C PRO A 384 -19.51 -19.27 13.98
N LEU A 385 -18.83 -19.46 12.85
CA LEU A 385 -18.58 -20.80 12.30
C LEU A 385 -17.92 -21.70 13.36
N ALA A 386 -18.44 -22.92 13.52
CA ALA A 386 -17.87 -23.90 14.42
C ALA A 386 -16.45 -24.29 13.97
N GLU A 387 -15.58 -24.66 14.91
CA GLU A 387 -14.19 -25.04 14.62
C GLU A 387 -14.09 -26.15 13.56
N GLY A 388 -14.97 -27.16 13.63
CA GLY A 388 -15.01 -28.27 12.68
C GLY A 388 -15.50 -27.92 11.26
N SER A 389 -15.99 -26.70 11.04
CA SER A 389 -16.43 -26.21 9.72
C SER A 389 -15.28 -25.90 8.77
N VAL A 390 -14.07 -25.72 9.29
CA VAL A 390 -12.89 -25.37 8.49
C VAL A 390 -11.82 -26.43 8.65
N ARG A 391 -11.35 -26.96 7.53
CA ARG A 391 -10.12 -27.76 7.48
C ARG A 391 -9.08 -27.00 6.70
N ILE A 392 -7.88 -26.96 7.25
CA ILE A 392 -6.72 -26.31 6.64
C ILE A 392 -5.57 -27.32 6.50
N GLN A 393 -4.92 -27.31 5.35
CA GLN A 393 -3.66 -28.02 5.11
C GLN A 393 -2.56 -27.00 4.85
N GLY A 394 -1.39 -27.18 5.48
CA GLY A 394 -0.30 -26.20 5.43
C GLY A 394 -0.42 -25.06 6.45
N GLY A 395 -1.31 -25.19 7.45
CA GLY A 395 -1.50 -24.20 8.49
C GLY A 395 -2.39 -24.70 9.63
N HIS A 396 -2.79 -23.78 10.50
CA HIS A 396 -3.67 -24.02 11.65
C HIS A 396 -4.84 -23.04 11.65
N TRP A 397 -6.01 -23.51 12.04
CA TRP A 397 -7.19 -22.67 12.23
C TRP A 397 -7.18 -22.09 13.64
N ALA A 398 -7.25 -20.77 13.77
CA ALA A 398 -7.25 -20.08 15.07
C ALA A 398 -8.65 -19.68 15.52
N GLY A 399 -9.66 -19.79 14.65
CA GLY A 399 -11.05 -19.48 14.98
C GLY A 399 -11.45 -18.04 14.68
N TYR A 400 -12.49 -17.59 15.35
CA TYR A 400 -13.09 -16.28 15.13
C TYR A 400 -12.68 -15.31 16.24
N ASP A 401 -12.12 -14.16 15.85
CA ASP A 401 -11.89 -13.03 16.74
C ASP A 401 -13.16 -12.16 16.80
N PRO A 402 -13.86 -12.13 17.94
CA PRO A 402 -15.11 -11.39 18.05
C PRO A 402 -14.92 -9.88 18.23
N ALA A 403 -13.75 -9.38 18.64
CA ALA A 403 -13.49 -7.95 18.71
C ALA A 403 -13.30 -7.41 17.28
N ALA A 404 -12.36 -8.02 16.54
CA ALA A 404 -12.05 -7.62 15.16
C ALA A 404 -13.12 -8.03 14.14
N GLY A 405 -13.86 -9.10 14.41
CA GLY A 405 -14.84 -9.68 13.50
C GLY A 405 -14.19 -10.46 12.36
N ILE A 406 -13.06 -11.11 12.64
CA ILE A 406 -12.18 -11.72 11.64
C ILE A 406 -11.98 -13.20 11.97
N TYR A 407 -12.08 -14.04 10.96
CA TYR A 407 -11.70 -15.44 11.03
C TYR A 407 -10.21 -15.60 10.76
N THR A 408 -9.46 -16.17 11.70
CA THR A 408 -8.00 -16.27 11.59
C THR A 408 -7.55 -17.70 11.34
N ALA A 409 -6.61 -17.85 10.42
CA ALA A 409 -5.73 -19.01 10.28
C ALA A 409 -4.28 -18.56 10.33
N THR A 410 -3.36 -19.45 10.69
CA THR A 410 -1.91 -19.20 10.68
C THR A 410 -1.22 -20.18 9.73
N LEU A 411 -0.29 -19.70 8.91
CA LEU A 411 0.45 -20.54 7.97
C LEU A 411 1.60 -21.30 8.67
N ALA A 412 1.69 -22.61 8.43
CA ALA A 412 2.85 -23.41 8.81
C ALA A 412 3.92 -23.35 7.70
N HIS A 413 5.03 -22.66 7.96
CA HIS A 413 6.12 -22.50 7.00
C HIS A 413 7.48 -22.41 7.71
N ASN A 414 8.56 -22.62 6.96
CA ASN A 414 9.92 -22.41 7.44
C ASN A 414 10.29 -20.92 7.26
N GLY A 415 10.12 -20.09 8.29
CA GLY A 415 10.34 -18.63 8.23
C GLY A 415 11.63 -18.21 7.51
N PRO A 416 12.82 -18.72 7.90
CA PRO A 416 14.08 -18.43 7.20
C PRO A 416 14.07 -18.69 5.70
N ALA A 417 13.27 -19.65 5.20
CA ALA A 417 13.19 -19.94 3.77
C ALA A 417 12.43 -18.86 2.98
N PHE A 418 11.76 -17.94 3.67
CA PHE A 418 10.94 -16.85 3.11
C PHE A 418 11.37 -15.47 3.62
N ALA A 419 12.48 -15.37 4.37
CA ALA A 419 13.16 -14.10 4.62
C ALA A 419 13.57 -13.41 3.30
N PHE A 420 14.06 -12.17 3.38
CA PHE A 420 14.38 -11.35 2.20
C PHE A 420 15.33 -12.05 1.21
N ASP A 421 16.58 -12.35 1.57
CA ASP A 421 17.56 -12.91 0.62
C ASP A 421 17.09 -14.23 0.00
N PRO A 422 16.57 -15.21 0.77
CA PRO A 422 16.07 -16.45 0.19
C PRO A 422 14.89 -16.24 -0.76
N SER A 423 13.98 -15.30 -0.46
CA SER A 423 12.88 -14.94 -1.36
C SER A 423 13.36 -14.28 -2.64
N PHE A 424 14.32 -13.35 -2.52
CA PHE A 424 14.89 -12.62 -3.65
C PHE A 424 15.65 -13.57 -4.60
N HIS A 425 16.45 -14.49 -4.07
CA HIS A 425 17.20 -15.46 -4.88
C HIS A 425 16.38 -16.67 -5.34
N ASN A 426 15.18 -16.88 -4.79
CA ASN A 426 14.27 -17.95 -5.22
C ASN A 426 12.89 -17.37 -5.59
N PRO A 427 12.79 -16.59 -6.68
CA PRO A 427 11.60 -15.83 -7.08
C PRO A 427 10.29 -16.61 -7.10
N THR A 428 10.40 -17.90 -7.41
CA THR A 428 9.28 -18.78 -7.69
C THR A 428 8.85 -19.59 -6.47
N ARG A 429 9.54 -19.49 -5.32
CA ARG A 429 9.16 -20.22 -4.11
C ARG A 429 7.83 -19.68 -3.58
N ARG A 430 6.94 -20.58 -3.14
CA ARG A 430 5.59 -20.21 -2.65
C ARG A 430 5.27 -20.79 -1.29
N MET A 431 4.54 -19.98 -0.53
CA MET A 431 3.74 -20.42 0.59
C MET A 431 2.35 -20.85 0.09
N ALA A 432 1.71 -21.79 0.78
CA ALA A 432 0.37 -22.24 0.43
C ALA A 432 -0.36 -22.80 1.65
N ALA A 433 -1.62 -22.39 1.82
CA ALA A 433 -2.56 -23.02 2.74
C ALA A 433 -3.84 -23.39 1.97
N ALA A 434 -4.17 -24.67 1.94
CA ALA A 434 -5.40 -25.16 1.31
C ALA A 434 -6.54 -25.21 2.33
N PHE A 435 -7.67 -24.61 1.97
CA PHE A 435 -8.88 -24.52 2.80
C PHE A 435 -10.00 -25.39 2.25
N ASP A 436 -10.71 -26.05 3.15
CA ASP A 436 -11.99 -26.70 2.90
C ASP A 436 -12.99 -26.20 3.95
N VAL A 437 -13.89 -25.31 3.51
CA VAL A 437 -14.81 -24.58 4.38
C VAL A 437 -16.22 -25.06 4.09
N THR A 438 -16.92 -25.51 5.13
CA THR A 438 -18.33 -25.90 5.06
C THR A 438 -19.16 -24.97 5.94
N ASN A 439 -20.04 -24.19 5.31
CA ASN A 439 -20.93 -23.29 6.02
C ASN A 439 -22.08 -24.05 6.70
N ASP A 440 -22.68 -23.43 7.71
CA ASP A 440 -23.88 -23.92 8.38
C ASP A 440 -25.15 -23.42 7.68
N THR A 441 -26.30 -23.48 8.35
CA THR A 441 -27.58 -23.04 7.79
C THR A 441 -27.71 -21.53 7.62
N LEU A 442 -26.80 -20.73 8.18
CA LEU A 442 -26.81 -19.28 8.09
C LEU A 442 -25.95 -18.81 6.90
N PRO A 443 -26.48 -18.06 5.92
CA PRO A 443 -25.64 -17.40 4.94
C PRO A 443 -24.78 -16.31 5.61
N ARG A 444 -23.50 -16.21 5.20
CA ARG A 444 -22.52 -15.34 5.87
C ARG A 444 -21.61 -14.64 4.86
N ASP A 445 -21.30 -13.39 5.15
CA ASP A 445 -20.11 -12.73 4.62
C ASP A 445 -19.02 -12.86 5.71
N VAL A 446 -17.90 -13.48 5.36
CA VAL A 446 -16.79 -13.75 6.29
C VAL A 446 -15.53 -13.05 5.80
N LEU A 447 -14.92 -12.27 6.68
CA LEU A 447 -13.57 -11.74 6.47
C LEU A 447 -12.57 -12.73 7.08
N MET A 448 -11.67 -13.24 6.24
CA MET A 448 -10.61 -14.15 6.65
C MET A 448 -9.27 -13.45 6.67
N ARG A 449 -8.44 -13.83 7.64
CA ARG A 449 -7.02 -13.50 7.75
C ARG A 449 -6.21 -14.78 7.76
N LEU A 450 -5.30 -14.93 6.80
CA LEU A 450 -4.21 -15.91 6.88
C LEU A 450 -2.95 -15.19 7.38
N ALA A 451 -2.61 -15.41 8.64
CA ALA A 451 -1.47 -14.78 9.28
C ALA A 451 -0.16 -15.52 9.02
N THR A 452 0.92 -14.76 8.82
CA THR A 452 2.29 -15.28 8.69
C THR A 452 3.29 -14.39 9.45
N SER A 453 4.45 -14.94 9.78
CA SER A 453 5.58 -14.20 10.36
C SER A 453 6.53 -13.61 9.30
N THR A 454 6.09 -13.48 8.05
CA THR A 454 6.94 -13.06 6.92
C THR A 454 6.76 -11.57 6.67
N GLY A 455 7.72 -10.75 7.09
CA GLY A 455 7.63 -9.28 6.99
C GLY A 455 7.69 -8.71 5.57
N ASN A 456 8.29 -9.43 4.63
CA ASN A 456 8.44 -9.05 3.22
C ASN A 456 7.35 -9.64 2.30
N LEU A 457 6.14 -9.79 2.82
CA LEU A 457 4.98 -10.24 2.04
C LEU A 457 4.49 -9.11 1.13
N GLU A 458 4.11 -9.39 -0.11
CA GLU A 458 3.79 -8.34 -1.10
C GLU A 458 2.43 -8.50 -1.76
N ALA A 459 1.98 -9.75 -1.94
CA ALA A 459 0.68 -10.03 -2.53
C ALA A 459 0.07 -11.30 -1.92
N GLY A 460 -1.24 -11.44 -2.10
CA GLY A 460 -1.99 -12.64 -1.73
C GLY A 460 -2.90 -13.07 -2.87
N VAL A 461 -2.80 -14.33 -3.30
CA VAL A 461 -3.65 -14.87 -4.37
C VAL A 461 -4.41 -16.09 -3.88
N LEU A 462 -5.71 -16.11 -4.15
CA LEU A 462 -6.53 -17.31 -3.96
C LEU A 462 -6.59 -18.08 -5.26
N THR A 463 -6.45 -19.40 -5.20
CA THR A 463 -6.57 -20.30 -6.34
C THR A 463 -7.61 -21.38 -6.08
N ASP A 464 -8.17 -21.92 -7.15
CA ASP A 464 -8.94 -23.16 -7.09
C ASP A 464 -8.02 -24.36 -6.79
N PRO A 465 -8.57 -25.56 -6.56
CA PRO A 465 -7.75 -26.76 -6.29
C PRO A 465 -6.80 -27.17 -7.44
N HIS A 466 -6.90 -26.55 -8.61
CA HIS A 466 -6.06 -26.79 -9.78
C HIS A 466 -4.99 -25.71 -9.98
N GLY A 467 -4.93 -24.70 -9.11
CA GLY A 467 -3.95 -23.62 -9.15
C GLY A 467 -4.38 -22.41 -9.98
N PHE A 468 -5.60 -22.38 -10.53
CA PHE A 468 -6.08 -21.21 -11.28
C PHE A 468 -6.60 -20.12 -10.35
N PRO A 469 -6.33 -18.83 -10.61
CA PRO A 469 -6.62 -17.76 -9.67
C PRO A 469 -8.12 -17.54 -9.60
N LEU A 470 -8.62 -17.36 -8.38
CA LEU A 470 -10.01 -17.02 -8.12
C LEU A 470 -10.20 -15.51 -8.20
N PRO A 471 -11.38 -15.03 -8.64
CA PRO A 471 -11.71 -13.60 -8.70
C PRO A 471 -12.07 -13.05 -7.30
N VAL A 472 -11.23 -13.34 -6.30
CA VAL A 472 -11.34 -12.86 -4.92
C VAL A 472 -10.06 -12.11 -4.58
N PRO A 473 -10.12 -10.78 -4.40
CA PRO A 473 -8.96 -9.98 -4.02
C PRO A 473 -8.37 -10.42 -2.67
N GLY A 474 -7.06 -10.68 -2.64
CA GLY A 474 -6.28 -10.88 -1.42
C GLY A 474 -5.43 -9.64 -1.12
N PHE A 475 -5.79 -8.90 -0.09
CA PHE A 475 -5.04 -7.71 0.32
C PHE A 475 -4.00 -8.06 1.39
N VAL A 476 -2.82 -7.45 1.33
CA VAL A 476 -1.71 -7.73 2.26
C VAL A 476 -1.50 -6.57 3.22
N CYS A 477 -1.36 -6.89 4.51
CA CYS A 477 -0.85 -5.99 5.53
C CYS A 477 0.41 -6.60 6.15
N LYS A 478 1.44 -5.79 6.48
CA LYS A 478 2.74 -6.32 6.93
C LYS A 478 3.51 -5.37 7.85
N ASN A 479 4.62 -5.89 8.39
CA ASN A 479 5.70 -5.11 8.99
C ASN A 479 7.04 -5.85 8.78
N PHE A 480 8.13 -5.14 8.46
CA PHE A 480 9.43 -5.75 8.18
C PHE A 480 10.20 -6.20 9.42
N ALA A 481 10.04 -5.49 10.55
CA ALA A 481 10.92 -5.47 11.73
C ALA A 481 12.31 -4.87 11.50
N GLY A 482 12.87 -4.33 12.58
CA GLY A 482 14.24 -3.83 12.66
C GLY A 482 14.38 -2.35 12.31
N GLU A 483 13.32 -1.72 11.81
CA GLU A 483 13.29 -0.28 11.53
C GLU A 483 13.09 0.54 12.81
N MET A 484 12.58 -0.11 13.87
CA MET A 484 12.22 0.53 15.14
C MET A 484 11.42 1.79 14.86
N GLU A 485 10.34 1.69 14.07
CA GLU A 485 9.46 2.81 13.71
C GLU A 485 8.14 2.83 14.50
N GLU A 486 7.85 1.74 15.21
CA GLU A 486 6.60 1.51 15.94
C GLU A 486 6.84 1.00 17.37
N PRO A 487 5.88 1.18 18.30
CA PRO A 487 5.97 0.61 19.65
C PRO A 487 6.11 -0.92 19.65
N ASP A 488 5.48 -1.59 18.67
CA ASP A 488 5.66 -3.01 18.38
C ASP A 488 6.22 -3.15 16.95
N ASP A 489 7.49 -3.52 16.89
CA ASP A 489 8.26 -3.69 15.66
C ASP A 489 8.37 -5.18 15.24
N THR A 490 7.42 -6.02 15.64
CA THR A 490 7.41 -7.44 15.26
C THR A 490 7.13 -7.60 13.76
N ALA A 491 7.89 -8.45 13.08
CA ALA A 491 7.67 -8.76 11.67
C ALA A 491 6.43 -9.63 11.48
N TYR A 492 5.60 -9.27 10.50
CA TYR A 492 4.46 -10.11 10.09
C TYR A 492 4.05 -9.80 8.65
N GLY A 493 3.27 -10.71 8.07
CA GLY A 493 2.66 -10.52 6.76
C GLY A 493 1.37 -11.33 6.68
N ASP A 494 0.25 -10.63 6.56
CA ASP A 494 -1.07 -11.22 6.64
C ASP A 494 -1.84 -11.01 5.34
N VAL A 495 -2.55 -12.04 4.89
CA VAL A 495 -3.46 -11.95 3.73
C VAL A 495 -4.90 -11.86 4.21
N TYR A 496 -5.59 -10.78 3.84
CA TYR A 496 -7.00 -10.54 4.11
C TYR A 496 -7.85 -10.74 2.86
N PHE A 497 -8.94 -11.49 2.99
CA PHE A 497 -9.87 -11.71 1.88
C PHE A 497 -11.28 -11.98 2.39
N ALA A 498 -12.29 -11.54 1.64
CA ALA A 498 -13.69 -11.76 1.96
C ALA A 498 -14.25 -12.97 1.20
N LEU A 499 -15.05 -13.80 1.88
CA LEU A 499 -15.83 -14.86 1.26
C LEU A 499 -17.32 -14.67 1.56
N ARG A 500 -18.15 -14.84 0.54
CA ARG A 500 -19.58 -15.05 0.70
C ARG A 500 -19.86 -16.55 0.71
N LEU A 501 -20.50 -17.03 1.77
CA LEU A 501 -20.88 -18.42 1.95
C LEU A 501 -22.41 -18.52 2.03
N ASN A 502 -23.02 -19.24 1.08
CA ASN A 502 -24.44 -19.58 1.16
C ASN A 502 -24.69 -20.65 2.22
N ALA A 503 -25.94 -20.80 2.65
CA ALA A 503 -26.33 -21.83 3.61
C ALA A 503 -25.92 -23.24 3.10
N ASN A 504 -25.24 -24.00 3.96
CA ASN A 504 -24.72 -25.35 3.71
C ASN A 504 -23.72 -25.45 2.54
N GLU A 505 -23.19 -24.33 2.06
CA GLU A 505 -22.21 -24.32 0.97
C GLU A 505 -20.86 -24.86 1.44
N ARG A 506 -20.19 -25.63 0.57
CA ARG A 506 -18.81 -26.06 0.76
C ARG A 506 -17.92 -25.44 -0.30
N ARG A 507 -16.83 -24.81 0.12
CA ARG A 507 -15.81 -24.22 -0.77
C ARG A 507 -14.44 -24.82 -0.52
N ARG A 508 -13.69 -25.02 -1.60
CA ARG A 508 -12.28 -25.42 -1.57
C ARG A 508 -11.44 -24.45 -2.39
N PHE A 509 -10.34 -24.00 -1.81
CA PHE A 509 -9.43 -23.05 -2.42
C PHE A 509 -8.07 -23.12 -1.72
N THR A 510 -7.04 -22.57 -2.36
CA THR A 510 -5.71 -22.41 -1.75
C THR A 510 -5.38 -20.93 -1.68
N VAL A 511 -4.85 -20.47 -0.54
CA VAL A 511 -4.32 -19.11 -0.39
C VAL A 511 -2.80 -19.18 -0.54
N HIS A 512 -2.26 -18.32 -1.39
CA HIS A 512 -0.83 -18.15 -1.61
C HIS A 512 -0.38 -16.77 -1.13
N PRO A 513 0.24 -16.67 0.05
CA PRO A 513 1.07 -15.51 0.40
C PRO A 513 2.31 -15.48 -0.52
N LEU A 514 2.56 -14.36 -1.18
CA LEU A 514 3.61 -14.19 -2.19
C LEU A 514 4.63 -13.11 -1.77
N THR A 515 5.92 -13.44 -1.86
CA THR A 515 7.02 -12.51 -1.53
C THR A 515 7.67 -11.89 -2.77
N HIS A 516 8.06 -12.69 -3.78
CA HIS A 516 8.85 -12.17 -4.91
C HIS A 516 8.19 -12.33 -6.30
N GLY A 517 7.65 -13.50 -6.65
CA GLY A 517 7.20 -13.76 -8.03
C GLY A 517 5.79 -14.36 -8.17
N TRP A 518 5.14 -14.03 -9.28
CA TRP A 518 3.89 -14.62 -9.76
C TRP A 518 4.00 -15.01 -11.23
N GLY A 519 4.02 -16.33 -11.50
CA GLY A 519 4.52 -16.85 -12.76
C GLY A 519 6.00 -16.47 -12.95
N ILE A 520 6.35 -16.02 -14.15
CA ILE A 520 7.69 -15.54 -14.50
C ILE A 520 7.92 -14.05 -14.18
N TRP A 521 6.94 -13.37 -13.56
CA TRP A 521 6.97 -11.93 -13.32
C TRP A 521 7.25 -11.61 -11.85
N PRO A 522 8.05 -10.57 -11.54
CA PRO A 522 8.06 -9.97 -10.21
C PRO A 522 6.66 -9.49 -9.82
N LEU A 523 6.37 -9.48 -8.52
CA LEU A 523 5.11 -8.95 -8.00
C LEU A 523 5.05 -7.43 -8.14
N LYS A 524 3.83 -6.91 -8.29
CA LYS A 524 3.49 -5.52 -8.06
C LYS A 524 2.03 -5.43 -7.62
N GLN A 525 1.82 -5.29 -6.32
CA GLN A 525 0.52 -5.03 -5.70
C GLN A 525 0.68 -3.87 -4.71
N VAL A 526 -0.41 -3.16 -4.43
CA VAL A 526 -0.49 -2.30 -3.26
C VAL A 526 -0.77 -3.14 -2.01
N SER A 527 -0.03 -2.84 -0.94
CA SER A 527 -0.19 -3.43 0.40
C SER A 527 -0.25 -2.30 1.44
N SER A 528 -0.57 -2.61 2.69
CA SER A 528 -0.32 -1.69 3.81
C SER A 528 0.87 -2.16 4.63
N ILE A 529 1.60 -1.22 5.19
CA ILE A 529 2.62 -1.50 6.20
C ILE A 529 2.21 -0.83 7.51
N ARG A 530 2.51 -1.48 8.63
CA ARG A 530 2.30 -0.92 9.95
C ARG A 530 3.15 0.34 10.09
N PHE A 531 2.51 1.46 10.41
CA PHE A 531 3.19 2.73 10.62
C PHE A 531 2.36 3.65 11.52
N PHE A 532 2.99 4.73 12.02
CA PHE A 532 2.36 5.68 12.94
C PHE A 532 1.40 6.64 12.22
N LEU A 533 1.21 6.44 10.91
CA LEU A 533 0.29 7.12 10.00
C LEU A 533 -0.27 6.08 9.02
N ILE A 534 -1.23 6.47 8.19
CA ILE A 534 -1.75 5.56 7.15
C ILE A 534 -0.74 5.46 6.00
N TYR A 535 -0.35 4.23 5.66
CA TYR A 535 0.78 3.98 4.75
C TYR A 535 0.45 2.91 3.70
N TRP A 536 0.39 3.29 2.42
CA TRP A 536 0.33 2.34 1.31
C TRP A 536 1.72 2.03 0.81
N HIS A 537 1.99 0.75 0.60
CA HIS A 537 3.30 0.24 0.26
C HIS A 537 3.27 -0.51 -1.07
N CYS A 538 4.15 -0.12 -1.98
CA CYS A 538 4.37 -0.76 -3.28
C CYS A 538 5.80 -1.31 -3.37
N SER A 539 5.92 -2.55 -3.84
CA SER A 539 7.20 -3.22 -4.10
C SER A 539 7.26 -3.81 -5.50
N THR A 540 8.47 -4.05 -5.97
CA THR A 540 8.73 -4.91 -7.13
C THR A 540 9.31 -6.22 -6.65
N GLY A 541 8.51 -7.29 -6.69
CA GLY A 541 8.82 -8.50 -5.91
C GLY A 541 9.05 -8.14 -4.46
N ALA A 542 10.03 -8.78 -3.81
CA ALA A 542 10.32 -8.55 -2.39
C ALA A 542 11.11 -7.25 -2.13
N SER A 543 11.23 -6.34 -3.09
CA SER A 543 12.02 -5.11 -2.96
C SER A 543 11.13 -3.88 -2.93
N GLU A 544 11.21 -3.09 -1.86
CA GLU A 544 10.42 -1.88 -1.67
C GLU A 544 10.74 -0.84 -2.74
N THR A 545 9.69 -0.19 -3.28
CA THR A 545 9.83 0.83 -4.33
C THR A 545 9.25 2.17 -3.91
N THR A 546 7.99 2.20 -3.49
CA THR A 546 7.28 3.46 -3.22
C THR A 546 6.33 3.28 -2.05
N CYS A 547 6.45 4.14 -1.05
CA CYS A 547 5.50 4.20 0.05
C CYS A 547 4.83 5.55 0.16
N TRP A 548 3.51 5.51 0.37
CA TRP A 548 2.62 6.64 0.31
C TRP A 548 2.06 6.90 1.70
N SER A 549 2.38 8.05 2.28
CA SER A 549 1.71 8.55 3.47
C SER A 549 0.43 9.27 3.07
N MET A 550 -0.72 8.84 3.59
CA MET A 550 -1.97 9.56 3.34
C MET A 550 -2.00 10.88 4.09
N ASP A 551 -1.42 10.83 5.28
CA ASP A 551 -1.12 11.98 6.11
C ASP A 551 0.04 12.77 5.51
N TRP A 552 -0.07 14.10 5.55
CA TRP A 552 1.00 14.97 5.11
C TRP A 552 2.16 14.93 6.12
N MET A 553 3.39 14.96 5.60
CA MET A 553 4.60 15.10 6.39
C MET A 553 5.35 16.36 5.97
N ALA A 554 6.15 16.95 6.86
CA ALA A 554 6.83 18.21 6.62
C ALA A 554 8.34 18.13 6.92
N ALA A 555 9.16 18.66 6.01
CA ALA A 555 10.61 18.77 6.17
C ALA A 555 11.13 19.96 5.34
N LYS A 556 12.06 20.74 5.90
CA LYS A 556 12.68 21.93 5.28
C LYS A 556 11.73 22.67 4.33
N GLY A 557 10.68 23.28 4.89
CA GLY A 557 9.80 24.21 4.16
C GLY A 557 8.81 23.59 3.17
N ALA A 558 8.76 22.26 3.05
CA ALA A 558 7.85 21.59 2.12
C ALA A 558 7.03 20.48 2.80
N ILE A 559 5.81 20.31 2.28
CA ILE A 559 4.98 19.13 2.51
C ILE A 559 5.29 18.03 1.49
N PHE A 560 5.26 16.78 1.93
CA PHE A 560 5.44 15.58 1.10
C PHE A 560 4.50 14.45 1.53
N HIS A 561 4.30 13.49 0.62
CA HIS A 561 3.38 12.34 0.77
C HIS A 561 4.00 11.02 0.30
N ILE A 562 5.21 11.04 -0.25
CA ILE A 562 5.99 9.85 -0.56
C ILE A 562 7.31 9.92 0.22
N PRO A 563 7.29 9.57 1.52
CA PRO A 563 8.49 9.48 2.36
C PRO A 563 9.51 8.43 1.90
N ASP A 564 9.06 7.31 1.32
CA ASP A 564 9.96 6.29 0.78
C ASP A 564 9.81 6.23 -0.74
N PHE A 565 10.79 6.79 -1.42
CA PHE A 565 10.87 6.79 -2.88
C PHE A 565 12.23 6.24 -3.31
N ARG A 566 12.26 4.93 -3.54
CA ARG A 566 13.51 4.14 -3.50
C ARG A 566 13.98 3.75 -4.91
N PRO A 567 15.26 4.00 -5.26
CA PRO A 567 15.82 3.61 -6.54
C PRO A 567 16.23 2.13 -6.55
N MET A 568 15.68 1.34 -7.49
CA MET A 568 15.98 -0.10 -7.57
C MET A 568 17.43 -0.41 -7.96
N SER A 569 18.12 0.54 -8.60
CA SER A 569 19.55 0.44 -8.91
C SER A 569 20.49 0.79 -7.75
N GLY A 570 19.95 1.22 -6.60
CA GLY A 570 20.75 1.48 -5.39
C GLY A 570 21.16 0.20 -4.65
N PRO A 571 22.14 0.26 -3.75
CA PRO A 571 22.44 -0.87 -2.85
C PRO A 571 21.28 -1.18 -1.90
N PHE A 572 21.11 -2.46 -1.56
CA PHE A 572 20.21 -2.88 -0.48
C PHE A 572 20.81 -2.59 0.90
N TRP A 573 19.95 -2.31 1.86
CA TRP A 573 20.28 -2.35 3.27
C TRP A 573 20.64 -3.78 3.68
N PRO A 574 21.61 -3.99 4.57
CA PRO A 574 22.01 -5.33 5.00
C PRO A 574 20.82 -6.13 5.57
N GLY A 575 20.40 -7.19 4.86
CA GLY A 575 19.36 -8.11 5.30
C GLY A 575 17.92 -7.59 5.19
N GLN A 576 17.69 -6.42 4.59
CA GLN A 576 16.37 -5.81 4.45
C GLN A 576 16.01 -5.56 2.98
N PRO A 577 14.70 -5.59 2.64
CA PRO A 577 14.20 -5.45 1.27
C PRO A 577 14.28 -4.04 0.68
N GLN A 578 15.17 -3.20 1.19
CA GLN A 578 15.08 -1.75 1.06
C GLN A 578 16.36 -1.16 0.47
N HIS A 579 16.20 -0.18 -0.43
CA HIS A 579 17.27 0.72 -0.85
C HIS A 579 17.17 2.01 -0.05
N ASP A 580 18.21 2.83 0.07
CA ASP A 580 18.04 4.13 0.76
C ASP A 580 17.09 5.07 -0.04
N CYS A 581 16.60 6.15 0.55
CA CYS A 581 15.76 7.15 -0.11
C CYS A 581 16.29 8.57 0.14
N GLN A 582 16.27 9.43 -0.88
CA GLN A 582 16.85 10.78 -0.80
C GLN A 582 15.88 11.90 -1.22
N HIS A 583 14.78 11.54 -1.87
CA HIS A 583 13.87 12.47 -2.54
C HIS A 583 12.45 12.19 -2.12
N TRP A 584 11.73 13.21 -1.66
CA TRP A 584 10.38 13.05 -1.11
C TRP A 584 9.35 13.86 -1.92
N PRO A 585 8.62 13.19 -2.84
CA PRO A 585 7.54 13.81 -3.59
C PRO A 585 6.39 14.33 -2.73
N GLY A 586 5.86 15.49 -3.10
CA GLY A 586 4.68 16.12 -2.54
C GLY A 586 3.75 16.68 -3.62
N TRP A 587 2.49 16.84 -3.24
CA TRP A 587 1.40 17.27 -4.12
C TRP A 587 1.11 18.77 -3.94
N LEU A 588 -0.12 19.17 -4.23
CA LEU A 588 -0.57 20.56 -4.09
C LEU A 588 -0.27 21.14 -2.69
N GLN A 589 0.46 22.25 -2.69
CA GLN A 589 0.64 23.12 -1.54
C GLN A 589 0.78 24.58 -1.97
N TYR A 590 0.19 25.48 -1.20
CA TYR A 590 0.37 26.92 -1.40
C TYR A 590 0.28 27.74 -0.12
N ASN A 591 0.72 29.01 -0.21
CA ASN A 591 0.70 29.99 0.87
C ASN A 591 1.39 29.50 2.16
N GLY A 592 2.58 28.91 2.03
CA GLY A 592 3.30 28.32 3.17
C GLY A 592 2.58 27.11 3.77
N ALA A 593 2.03 26.23 2.91
CA ALA A 593 1.27 25.04 3.27
C ALA A 593 -0.08 25.28 4.00
N LYS A 594 -0.62 26.52 3.96
CA LYS A 594 -2.00 26.81 4.37
C LYS A 594 -3.05 26.13 3.48
N GLY A 595 -2.69 25.85 2.22
CA GLY A 595 -3.49 25.07 1.28
C GLY A 595 -2.80 23.77 0.92
N ARG A 596 -2.62 22.87 1.89
CA ARG A 596 -2.05 21.53 1.71
C ARG A 596 -3.16 20.49 1.61
N LEU A 597 -2.86 19.33 1.05
CA LEU A 597 -3.85 18.25 0.94
C LEU A 597 -4.13 17.57 2.28
N CYS A 598 -5.42 17.31 2.53
CA CYS A 598 -5.96 16.57 3.68
C CYS A 598 -6.73 15.36 3.15
N TYR A 599 -6.37 14.17 3.62
CA TYR A 599 -6.86 12.90 3.10
C TYR A 599 -8.35 12.64 3.40
N GLU A 600 -9.06 12.09 2.43
CA GLU A 600 -10.47 11.71 2.56
C GLU A 600 -10.70 10.21 2.46
N ARG A 601 -10.11 9.53 1.46
CA ARG A 601 -10.29 8.08 1.23
C ARG A 601 -9.41 7.59 0.08
N THR A 602 -9.27 6.27 -0.02
CA THR A 602 -8.65 5.58 -1.15
C THR A 602 -9.66 4.65 -1.85
N VAL A 603 -9.65 4.64 -3.18
CA VAL A 603 -10.33 3.66 -4.02
C VAL A 603 -9.28 2.76 -4.65
N PHE A 604 -9.46 1.44 -4.56
CA PHE A 604 -8.56 0.49 -5.17
C PHE A 604 -9.11 0.01 -6.51
N ASP A 605 -8.52 0.44 -7.62
CA ASP A 605 -8.92 0.00 -8.97
C ASP A 605 -8.33 -1.39 -9.33
N SER A 606 -7.23 -1.76 -8.67
CA SER A 606 -6.57 -3.05 -8.80
C SER A 606 -5.99 -3.50 -7.45
N ILE A 607 -6.19 -4.78 -7.16
CA ILE A 607 -5.63 -5.54 -6.03
C ILE A 607 -5.18 -6.85 -6.65
N ALA A 608 -4.04 -6.78 -7.33
CA ALA A 608 -3.53 -7.86 -8.15
C ALA A 608 -2.01 -7.94 -8.00
N PRO A 609 -1.41 -9.15 -8.08
CA PRO A 609 0.04 -9.34 -8.02
C PRO A 609 0.80 -8.76 -9.22
N ASN A 610 0.13 -8.27 -10.27
CA ASN A 610 0.76 -7.77 -11.50
C ASN A 610 0.50 -6.28 -11.77
N LEU A 611 -0.27 -5.60 -10.91
CA LEU A 611 -0.62 -4.18 -11.07
C LEU A 611 -1.10 -3.61 -9.73
N ALA A 612 -0.35 -2.65 -9.20
CA ALA A 612 -0.85 -1.73 -8.18
C ALA A 612 -1.56 -0.56 -8.90
N ARG A 613 -2.84 -0.31 -8.60
CA ARG A 613 -3.56 0.87 -9.09
C ARG A 613 -4.62 1.29 -8.09
N PHE A 614 -4.55 2.55 -7.65
CA PHE A 614 -5.45 3.10 -6.66
C PHE A 614 -5.53 4.63 -6.79
N THR A 615 -6.65 5.18 -6.35
CA THR A 615 -6.94 6.61 -6.38
C THR A 615 -7.16 7.14 -4.97
N MET A 616 -6.39 8.15 -4.59
CA MET A 616 -6.52 8.85 -3.32
C MET A 616 -7.30 10.15 -3.53
N HIS A 617 -8.24 10.42 -2.63
CA HIS A 617 -9.07 11.63 -2.62
C HIS A 617 -8.66 12.54 -1.47
N PHE A 618 -8.63 13.84 -1.75
CA PHE A 618 -8.24 14.88 -0.80
C PHE A 618 -9.09 16.14 -0.97
N HIS A 619 -9.09 16.99 0.06
CA HIS A 619 -9.39 18.42 -0.04
C HIS A 619 -8.22 19.25 0.46
N THR A 620 -8.17 20.54 0.15
CA THR A 620 -7.16 21.44 0.73
C THR A 620 -7.55 21.84 2.16
N SER A 621 -6.55 22.09 3.01
CA SER A 621 -6.74 22.46 4.43
C SER A 621 -7.58 23.72 4.65
N ASP A 622 -7.63 24.62 3.68
CA ASP A 622 -8.49 25.82 3.65
C ASP A 622 -9.87 25.58 3.01
N ARG A 623 -10.13 24.34 2.57
CA ARG A 623 -11.36 23.86 1.91
C ARG A 623 -11.71 24.59 0.61
N THR A 624 -10.73 25.14 -0.09
CA THR A 624 -10.96 25.84 -1.36
C THR A 624 -10.91 24.94 -2.58
N ALA A 625 -10.21 23.80 -2.51
CA ALA A 625 -10.08 22.85 -3.61
C ALA A 625 -10.26 21.39 -3.18
N ARG A 626 -10.69 20.58 -4.16
CA ARG A 626 -10.66 19.11 -4.11
C ARG A 626 -9.55 18.59 -4.99
N ALA A 627 -9.00 17.43 -4.62
CA ALA A 627 -7.89 16.83 -5.33
C ALA A 627 -8.05 15.31 -5.43
N THR A 628 -7.60 14.75 -6.55
CA THR A 628 -7.40 13.31 -6.70
C THR A 628 -5.99 13.02 -7.18
N VAL A 629 -5.36 12.01 -6.58
CA VAL A 629 -4.07 11.48 -6.97
C VAL A 629 -4.29 10.01 -7.31
N GLU A 630 -4.37 9.70 -8.60
CA GLU A 630 -4.40 8.32 -9.09
C GLU A 630 -2.96 7.86 -9.30
N ALA A 631 -2.60 6.72 -8.74
CA ALA A 631 -1.29 6.12 -8.86
C ALA A 631 -1.37 4.71 -9.41
N TRP A 632 -0.41 4.34 -10.25
CA TRP A 632 -0.20 2.95 -10.62
C TRP A 632 1.26 2.60 -10.88
N GLU A 633 1.57 1.34 -10.66
CA GLU A 633 2.87 0.75 -10.87
C GLU A 633 2.75 -0.65 -11.46
N ALA A 634 3.74 -1.04 -12.26
CA ALA A 634 3.86 -2.36 -12.88
C ALA A 634 5.11 -3.09 -12.37
N PRO A 635 5.21 -4.41 -12.54
CA PRO A 635 6.48 -5.12 -12.38
C PRO A 635 7.57 -4.42 -13.20
N GLN A 636 8.72 -4.19 -12.58
CA GLN A 636 9.85 -3.50 -13.19
C GLN A 636 11.13 -4.31 -12.94
N ARG A 637 12.15 -4.14 -13.77
CA ARG A 637 13.42 -4.88 -13.61
C ARG A 637 14.66 -3.99 -13.69
N ASP A 638 14.48 -2.73 -14.09
CA ASP A 638 15.54 -1.75 -14.23
C ASP A 638 15.42 -0.66 -13.16
N GLU A 639 14.35 0.13 -13.17
CA GLU A 639 14.12 1.24 -12.23
C GLU A 639 12.66 1.37 -11.86
N ALA A 640 12.43 1.86 -10.64
CA ALA A 640 11.09 2.16 -10.14
C ALA A 640 10.46 3.29 -10.97
N ARG A 641 9.30 3.06 -11.57
CA ARG A 641 8.50 4.11 -12.20
C ARG A 641 7.10 4.10 -11.64
N THR A 642 6.74 5.22 -11.05
CA THR A 642 5.41 5.47 -10.49
C THR A 642 4.67 6.41 -11.43
N MET A 643 3.57 5.92 -11.99
CA MET A 643 2.73 6.71 -12.87
C MET A 643 1.63 7.35 -12.05
N VAL A 644 1.50 8.67 -12.15
CA VAL A 644 0.59 9.48 -11.34
C VAL A 644 -0.28 10.34 -12.25
N ARG A 645 -1.59 10.37 -12.01
CA ARG A 645 -2.49 11.37 -12.56
C ARG A 645 -2.99 12.27 -11.44
N LEU A 646 -2.71 13.56 -11.56
CA LEU A 646 -3.15 14.60 -10.64
C LEU A 646 -4.34 15.32 -11.23
N ARG A 647 -5.37 15.55 -10.42
CA ARG A 647 -6.49 16.45 -10.72
C ARG A 647 -6.75 17.34 -9.52
N TYR A 648 -6.78 18.66 -9.75
CA TYR A 648 -7.15 19.66 -8.75
C TYR A 648 -8.31 20.50 -9.30
N ASP A 649 -9.34 20.70 -8.49
CA ASP A 649 -10.53 21.48 -8.81
C ASP A 649 -10.77 22.52 -7.71
N TRP A 650 -10.73 23.81 -8.08
CA TRP A 650 -11.06 24.90 -7.15
C TRP A 650 -12.55 25.19 -7.19
N ASP A 651 -13.21 25.02 -6.05
CA ASP A 651 -14.64 25.27 -5.89
C ASP A 651 -14.91 26.59 -5.16
N GLN A 652 -13.88 27.18 -4.53
CA GLN A 652 -13.94 28.48 -3.85
C GLN A 652 -12.80 29.40 -4.31
N PRO A 653 -12.97 30.74 -4.22
CA PRO A 653 -11.91 31.68 -4.49
C PRO A 653 -10.71 31.49 -3.55
N CYS A 654 -9.49 31.57 -4.09
CA CYS A 654 -8.25 31.49 -3.32
C CYS A 654 -7.17 32.38 -3.95
N ALA A 655 -6.65 33.36 -3.20
CA ALA A 655 -5.52 34.17 -3.64
C ALA A 655 -4.20 33.51 -3.24
N ILE A 656 -3.26 33.40 -4.18
CA ILE A 656 -1.89 33.02 -3.85
C ILE A 656 -1.17 34.24 -3.30
N GLU A 657 -0.77 34.15 -2.02
CA GLU A 657 -0.05 35.19 -1.29
C GLU A 657 1.35 35.35 -1.89
N GLY A 658 1.80 36.58 -2.14
CA GLY A 658 3.15 36.84 -2.68
C GLY A 658 3.34 36.42 -4.13
N ASP A 659 4.55 35.97 -4.48
CA ASP A 659 4.88 35.53 -5.84
C ASP A 659 4.38 34.09 -6.08
N ALA A 660 3.43 33.93 -7.00
CA ALA A 660 2.84 32.62 -7.27
C ALA A 660 3.83 31.60 -7.84
N ARG A 661 4.89 32.03 -8.53
CA ARG A 661 5.99 31.15 -9.00
C ARG A 661 6.72 30.46 -7.84
N ARG A 662 6.67 31.05 -6.64
CA ARG A 662 7.27 30.52 -5.41
C ARG A 662 6.24 29.80 -4.54
N ASN A 663 5.06 30.41 -4.40
CA ASN A 663 4.08 30.05 -3.38
C ASN A 663 2.94 29.16 -3.88
N PHE A 664 2.87 28.85 -5.17
CA PHE A 664 1.95 27.84 -5.73
C PHE A 664 2.76 26.65 -6.24
N ARG A 665 2.66 25.50 -5.56
CA ARG A 665 3.36 24.26 -5.93
C ARG A 665 2.33 23.18 -6.17
N TRP A 666 2.19 22.73 -7.41
CA TRP A 666 1.20 21.70 -7.75
C TRP A 666 1.82 20.28 -7.80
N LEU A 667 3.15 20.21 -7.85
CA LEU A 667 4.00 19.03 -7.62
C LEU A 667 5.33 19.54 -7.06
N ASN A 668 5.86 18.94 -6.01
CA ASN A 668 7.21 19.22 -5.50
C ASN A 668 8.00 17.96 -5.20
N ILE A 669 9.31 18.08 -5.15
CA ILE A 669 10.23 17.06 -4.66
C ILE A 669 11.15 17.74 -3.64
N ASN A 670 11.14 17.24 -2.42
CA ASN A 670 12.04 17.71 -1.38
C ASN A 670 13.33 16.87 -1.37
N HIS A 671 14.46 17.54 -1.21
CA HIS A 671 15.82 17.00 -1.29
C HIS A 671 16.58 17.20 0.03
N PHE A 672 15.88 17.34 1.16
CA PHE A 672 16.53 17.76 2.41
C PHE A 672 17.55 16.73 2.94
N ARG A 673 17.38 15.43 2.62
CA ARG A 673 18.27 14.36 3.06
C ARG A 673 19.65 14.58 2.49
N TRP A 674 19.81 14.73 1.17
CA TRP A 674 21.07 15.12 0.55
C TRP A 674 20.91 16.14 -0.57
N ARG A 675 21.91 17.02 -0.65
CA ARG A 675 21.97 18.06 -1.67
C ARG A 675 22.58 17.51 -2.96
N ASN A 676 21.75 17.41 -3.99
CA ASN A 676 22.19 17.20 -5.36
C ASN A 676 22.81 18.50 -5.91
N GLU A 677 23.77 18.36 -6.81
CA GLU A 677 24.61 19.46 -7.28
C GLU A 677 24.12 20.04 -8.62
N MET A 678 23.22 19.35 -9.31
CA MET A 678 22.72 19.73 -10.63
C MET A 678 21.20 19.62 -10.73
N LEU A 679 20.59 20.66 -11.28
CA LEU A 679 19.19 20.69 -11.70
C LEU A 679 19.13 20.59 -13.22
N LEU A 680 18.20 19.79 -13.71
CA LEU A 680 17.93 19.63 -15.14
C LEU A 680 16.45 19.81 -15.41
N TRP A 681 16.11 20.48 -16.50
CA TRP A 681 14.72 20.57 -16.94
C TRP A 681 14.62 20.80 -18.45
N THR A 682 13.45 20.50 -19.00
CA THR A 682 13.16 20.79 -20.40
C THR A 682 12.75 22.26 -20.57
N GLY A 683 13.55 23.03 -21.30
CA GLY A 683 13.25 24.40 -21.70
C GLY A 683 12.04 24.53 -22.62
N PRO A 684 11.56 25.75 -22.89
CA PRO A 684 10.35 25.98 -23.70
C PRO A 684 10.52 25.60 -25.18
N ASP A 685 11.76 25.50 -25.66
CA ASP A 685 12.16 25.03 -26.99
C ASP A 685 12.29 23.51 -27.08
N GLY A 686 12.15 22.80 -25.95
CA GLY A 686 12.29 21.36 -25.87
C GLY A 686 13.71 20.88 -25.58
N GLU A 687 14.69 21.77 -25.45
CA GLU A 687 16.07 21.40 -25.12
C GLU A 687 16.25 21.18 -23.61
N THR A 688 17.19 20.30 -23.22
CA THR A 688 17.54 20.12 -21.81
C THR A 688 18.45 21.25 -21.34
N ILE A 689 18.00 21.96 -20.32
CA ILE A 689 18.76 23.00 -19.61
C ILE A 689 19.33 22.40 -18.34
N GLN A 690 20.57 22.76 -18.02
CA GLN A 690 21.27 22.34 -16.81
C GLN A 690 21.68 23.57 -15.99
N ARG A 691 21.58 23.47 -14.66
CA ARG A 691 22.04 24.52 -13.74
C ARG A 691 22.62 23.89 -12.49
N GLU A 692 23.81 24.33 -12.10
CA GLU A 692 24.43 23.92 -10.83
C GLU A 692 23.68 24.54 -9.65
N VAL A 693 23.57 23.78 -8.56
CA VAL A 693 23.02 24.26 -7.29
C VAL A 693 24.12 25.03 -6.54
N PRO A 694 23.94 26.34 -6.28
CA PRO A 694 24.98 27.17 -5.64
C PRO A 694 25.37 26.65 -4.26
N PRO A 695 26.64 26.69 -3.81
CA PRO A 695 27.04 26.15 -2.51
C PRO A 695 26.37 26.79 -1.28
N SER A 696 25.81 28.00 -1.37
CA SER A 696 25.15 28.69 -0.25
C SER A 696 23.88 29.43 -0.67
N GLY A 697 22.84 29.33 0.17
CA GLY A 697 21.89 30.42 0.48
C GLY A 697 20.86 30.89 -0.53
N ASP A 698 20.82 30.39 -1.77
CA ASP A 698 20.04 31.04 -2.83
C ASP A 698 18.84 30.24 -3.36
N PHE A 699 17.82 31.03 -3.72
CA PHE A 699 16.74 30.62 -4.61
C PHE A 699 17.29 30.50 -6.04
N VAL A 700 17.21 29.32 -6.64
CA VAL A 700 18.01 28.97 -7.82
C VAL A 700 17.27 29.25 -9.13
N ILE A 701 15.96 28.99 -9.16
CA ILE A 701 15.12 29.06 -10.38
C ILE A 701 13.73 29.53 -9.99
N LEU A 702 13.20 30.57 -10.65
CA LEU A 702 11.88 31.18 -10.36
C LEU A 702 10.95 31.17 -11.58
N GLY A 703 10.09 30.15 -11.67
CA GLY A 703 8.98 30.09 -12.61
C GLY A 703 9.39 30.07 -14.08
N GLU A 704 10.50 29.41 -14.41
CA GLU A 704 10.97 29.27 -15.80
C GLU A 704 9.97 28.42 -16.61
N PRO A 705 9.46 28.90 -17.76
CA PRO A 705 8.51 28.15 -18.56
C PRO A 705 9.16 26.89 -19.15
N MET A 706 8.43 25.78 -19.18
CA MET A 706 8.90 24.51 -19.74
C MET A 706 8.30 24.23 -21.12
N SER A 707 8.76 23.18 -21.78
CA SER A 707 8.13 22.66 -23.01
C SER A 707 6.66 22.28 -22.77
N SER A 708 5.81 22.43 -23.79
CA SER A 708 4.45 21.87 -23.80
C SER A 708 4.42 20.38 -24.16
N GLU A 709 5.53 19.85 -24.68
CA GLU A 709 5.66 18.45 -25.12
C GLU A 709 6.62 17.68 -24.22
N ALA A 710 6.03 16.81 -23.38
CA ALA A 710 6.72 15.90 -22.49
C ALA A 710 7.86 16.54 -21.66
N PRO A 711 7.65 17.68 -20.97
CA PRO A 711 8.72 18.31 -20.20
C PRO A 711 9.06 17.47 -18.96
N PHE A 712 10.32 17.49 -18.54
CA PHE A 712 10.72 16.91 -17.25
C PHE A 712 11.45 17.93 -16.37
N MET A 713 11.43 17.67 -15.06
CA MET A 713 12.42 18.19 -14.11
C MET A 713 13.18 17.03 -13.48
N ALA A 714 14.48 17.22 -13.24
CA ALA A 714 15.34 16.22 -12.63
C ALA A 714 16.40 16.88 -11.74
N CYS A 715 16.89 16.09 -10.78
CA CYS A 715 17.95 16.50 -9.89
C CYS A 715 19.00 15.40 -9.82
N GLU A 716 20.24 15.76 -10.16
CA GLU A 716 21.35 14.81 -10.33
C GLU A 716 22.61 15.29 -9.59
N GLY A 717 23.50 14.38 -9.21
CA GLY A 717 24.77 14.71 -8.55
C GLY A 717 25.91 13.81 -8.99
N PRO A 718 27.18 14.22 -8.80
CA PRO A 718 28.33 13.37 -9.12
C PRO A 718 28.46 12.20 -8.13
N GLY A 719 28.86 11.03 -8.64
CA GLY A 719 29.20 9.84 -7.84
C GLY A 719 28.02 8.90 -7.55
N GLU A 720 28.09 8.15 -6.45
CA GLU A 720 27.09 7.15 -5.99
C GLU A 720 25.85 7.78 -5.32
N LYS A 721 25.45 8.99 -5.73
CA LYS A 721 24.29 9.70 -5.18
C LYS A 721 23.00 9.27 -5.88
N TYR A 722 21.88 9.26 -5.16
CA TYR A 722 20.59 9.00 -5.78
C TYR A 722 20.04 10.24 -6.47
N ASN A 723 19.38 10.01 -7.58
CA ASN A 723 18.87 11.02 -8.48
C ASN A 723 17.36 10.82 -8.64
N VAL A 724 16.70 11.83 -9.18
CA VAL A 724 15.25 11.79 -9.36
C VAL A 724 14.83 12.49 -10.64
N LEU A 725 13.80 11.94 -11.26
CA LEU A 725 13.12 12.46 -12.44
C LEU A 725 11.62 12.56 -12.18
N ALA A 726 11.02 13.70 -12.54
CA ALA A 726 9.59 13.86 -12.75
C ALA A 726 9.34 14.27 -14.22
N LEU A 727 8.78 13.35 -15.00
CA LEU A 727 8.42 13.57 -16.40
C LEU A 727 6.92 13.83 -16.50
N VAL A 728 6.53 14.98 -17.03
CA VAL A 728 5.13 15.32 -17.31
C VAL A 728 4.76 14.78 -18.68
N ARG A 729 3.91 13.76 -18.75
CA ARG A 729 3.45 13.13 -19.99
C ARG A 729 2.31 13.91 -20.65
N SER A 730 1.45 14.54 -19.85
CA SER A 730 0.41 15.45 -20.30
C SER A 730 0.15 16.51 -19.24
N PHE A 731 -0.21 17.73 -19.67
CA PHE A 731 -0.56 18.83 -18.78
C PHE A 731 -1.61 19.71 -19.43
N LYS A 732 -2.66 20.05 -18.67
CA LYS A 732 -3.64 21.07 -19.02
C LYS A 732 -4.13 21.74 -17.74
N ALA A 733 -4.35 23.04 -17.77
CA ALA A 733 -4.92 23.72 -16.62
C ALA A 733 -5.68 24.99 -17.04
N ARG A 734 -6.67 25.36 -16.25
CA ARG A 734 -7.27 26.70 -16.22
C ARG A 734 -7.05 27.28 -14.83
N LEU A 735 -6.24 28.32 -14.71
CA LEU A 735 -5.87 28.93 -13.44
C LEU A 735 -6.00 30.46 -13.55
N GLY A 736 -6.74 31.06 -12.61
CA GLY A 736 -7.15 32.47 -12.69
C GLY A 736 -7.94 32.79 -13.96
N GLY A 737 -8.76 31.84 -14.41
CA GLY A 737 -9.52 31.97 -15.66
C GLY A 737 -8.68 31.93 -16.95
N LYS A 738 -7.36 31.69 -16.87
CA LYS A 738 -6.46 31.58 -18.01
C LYS A 738 -6.09 30.13 -18.27
N GLU A 739 -6.11 29.71 -19.54
CA GLU A 739 -5.64 28.38 -19.96
C GLU A 739 -4.11 28.31 -19.98
N TYR A 740 -3.57 27.18 -19.51
CA TYR A 740 -2.14 26.84 -19.53
C TYR A 740 -1.96 25.48 -20.19
N ASP A 741 -1.05 25.42 -21.17
CA ASP A 741 -0.67 24.22 -21.92
C ASP A 741 0.69 23.63 -21.49
N ARG A 742 1.35 24.28 -20.53
CA ARG A 742 2.69 23.91 -20.06
C ARG A 742 2.91 24.26 -18.57
N PRO A 743 3.76 23.51 -17.86
CA PRO A 743 4.28 23.87 -16.55
C PRO A 743 5.24 25.08 -16.58
N ALA A 744 5.57 25.56 -15.39
CA ALA A 744 6.81 26.27 -15.10
C ALA A 744 7.59 25.58 -13.98
N PHE A 745 8.91 25.81 -13.92
CA PHE A 745 9.84 25.18 -12.98
C PHE A 745 10.42 26.19 -12.00
N SER A 746 10.50 25.80 -10.73
CA SER A 746 11.16 26.57 -9.68
C SER A 746 11.97 25.65 -8.76
N ALA A 747 13.00 26.21 -8.12
CA ALA A 747 13.82 25.48 -7.15
C ALA A 747 14.48 26.42 -6.12
N ALA A 748 14.57 25.97 -4.87
CA ALA A 748 15.22 26.67 -3.77
C ALA A 748 16.04 25.71 -2.90
N PHE A 749 17.26 26.11 -2.55
CA PHE A 749 18.19 25.33 -1.72
C PHE A 749 18.86 26.25 -0.68
N ASP A 750 18.04 26.78 0.22
CA ASP A 750 18.44 27.65 1.32
C ASP A 750 18.27 26.96 2.69
N ALA A 751 18.40 27.71 3.79
CA ALA A 751 18.28 27.16 5.14
C ALA A 751 16.86 26.70 5.49
N GLN A 752 15.85 27.22 4.79
CA GLN A 752 14.43 26.98 5.05
C GLN A 752 13.82 26.01 4.04
N ASP A 753 14.33 25.94 2.81
CA ASP A 753 13.79 25.11 1.73
C ASP A 753 14.90 24.38 0.94
N ALA A 754 14.65 23.12 0.62
CA ALA A 754 15.55 22.28 -0.18
C ALA A 754 14.72 21.50 -1.22
N SER A 755 13.96 22.21 -2.05
CA SER A 755 12.97 21.60 -2.95
C SER A 755 13.11 22.09 -4.38
N SER A 756 12.66 21.24 -5.31
CA SER A 756 12.32 21.60 -6.68
C SER A 756 10.83 21.36 -6.91
N TRP A 757 10.16 22.19 -7.71
CA TRP A 757 8.72 22.07 -7.90
C TRP A 757 8.22 22.63 -9.24
N LEU A 758 7.04 22.14 -9.62
CA LEU A 758 6.30 22.64 -10.76
C LEU A 758 5.23 23.64 -10.30
N THR A 759 5.10 24.72 -11.07
CA THR A 759 4.30 25.91 -10.75
C THR A 759 3.72 26.54 -12.03
N VAL A 760 3.27 27.79 -11.95
CA VAL A 760 2.87 28.67 -13.05
C VAL A 760 3.96 29.71 -13.35
N ASN A 761 4.07 30.17 -14.60
CA ASN A 761 4.90 31.33 -14.95
C ASN A 761 4.09 32.63 -14.85
N ALA A 762 3.57 32.94 -13.67
CA ALA A 762 2.84 34.16 -13.38
C ALA A 762 3.18 34.65 -11.97
N GLU A 763 3.50 35.93 -11.81
CA GLU A 763 3.86 36.47 -10.49
C GLU A 763 2.66 36.54 -9.55
N ARG A 764 1.45 36.72 -10.10
CA ARG A 764 0.19 36.79 -9.36
C ARG A 764 -0.74 35.71 -9.87
N LEU A 765 -1.43 35.05 -8.94
CA LEU A 765 -2.44 34.05 -9.24
C LEU A 765 -3.60 34.19 -8.26
N GLU A 766 -4.78 34.45 -8.80
CA GLU A 766 -6.05 34.45 -8.07
C GLU A 766 -6.90 33.33 -8.64
N LEU A 767 -7.09 32.28 -7.85
CA LEU A 767 -7.88 31.12 -8.24
C LEU A 767 -9.36 31.40 -7.98
N GLN A 768 -10.20 30.94 -8.88
CA GLN A 768 -11.65 31.16 -8.84
C GLN A 768 -12.41 29.84 -9.01
N PRO A 769 -13.69 29.77 -8.56
CA PRO A 769 -14.53 28.60 -8.77
C PRO A 769 -14.55 28.18 -10.25
N GLY A 770 -14.27 26.90 -10.50
CA GLY A 770 -14.18 26.32 -11.83
C GLY A 770 -12.78 26.35 -12.46
N ASP A 771 -11.77 26.91 -11.79
CA ASP A 771 -10.38 26.65 -12.14
C ASP A 771 -9.98 25.21 -11.83
N TRP A 772 -9.06 24.67 -12.62
CA TRP A 772 -8.62 23.28 -12.51
C TRP A 772 -7.21 23.05 -13.06
N LEU A 773 -6.56 21.98 -12.62
CA LEU A 773 -5.31 21.47 -13.18
C LEU A 773 -5.39 19.96 -13.33
N GLU A 774 -4.96 19.43 -14.48
CA GLU A 774 -4.79 18.01 -14.73
C GLU A 774 -3.40 17.73 -15.31
N ALA A 775 -2.70 16.73 -14.75
CA ALA A 775 -1.39 16.31 -15.24
C ALA A 775 -1.20 14.79 -15.10
N GLU A 776 -0.62 14.15 -16.12
CA GLU A 776 -0.05 12.80 -16.01
C GLU A 776 1.47 12.90 -15.86
N ILE A 777 2.02 12.24 -14.85
CA ILE A 777 3.43 12.31 -14.46
C ILE A 777 3.99 10.90 -14.33
N MET A 778 5.25 10.72 -14.72
CA MET A 778 6.07 9.60 -14.31
C MET A 778 7.10 10.10 -13.31
N LEU A 779 7.10 9.53 -12.10
CA LEU A 779 8.15 9.71 -11.11
C LEU A 779 9.12 8.54 -11.20
N MET A 780 10.42 8.81 -11.20
CA MET A 780 11.46 7.77 -11.22
C MET A 780 12.66 8.19 -10.36
N PRO A 781 12.95 7.51 -9.24
CA PRO A 781 14.22 7.60 -8.56
C PRO A 781 15.23 6.68 -9.25
N HIS A 782 16.52 7.03 -9.25
CA HIS A 782 17.57 6.13 -9.74
C HIS A 782 18.91 6.33 -9.04
N GLY A 783 19.66 5.25 -8.85
CA GLY A 783 21.00 5.24 -8.25
C GLY A 783 22.12 4.89 -9.23
N GLU A 784 21.80 4.37 -10.42
CA GLU A 784 22.81 4.03 -11.42
C GLU A 784 23.57 5.29 -11.90
N PRO A 785 24.92 5.29 -11.86
CA PRO A 785 25.72 6.42 -12.30
C PRO A 785 25.72 6.55 -13.82
N THR A 786 25.12 7.62 -14.35
CA THR A 786 25.08 7.93 -15.78
C THR A 786 25.48 9.38 -16.04
N PRO A 787 25.92 9.74 -17.27
CA PRO A 787 26.13 11.14 -17.63
C PRO A 787 24.88 11.99 -17.38
N PRO A 788 25.02 13.26 -16.94
CA PRO A 788 23.86 14.05 -16.58
C PRO A 788 22.84 14.20 -17.70
N GLY A 789 21.56 14.03 -17.37
CA GLY A 789 20.42 14.11 -18.29
C GLY A 789 20.23 12.88 -19.19
N PHE A 790 21.15 11.91 -19.22
CA PHE A 790 21.02 10.73 -20.07
C PHE A 790 19.75 9.91 -19.76
N LYS A 791 19.51 9.59 -18.48
CA LYS A 791 18.29 8.86 -18.10
C LYS A 791 17.05 9.72 -18.33
N ALA A 792 17.07 10.98 -17.94
CA ALA A 792 15.93 11.89 -18.13
C ALA A 792 15.46 11.95 -19.60
N GLU A 793 16.38 12.17 -20.53
CA GLU A 793 16.06 12.20 -21.97
C GLU A 793 15.65 10.83 -22.51
N ARG A 794 16.30 9.75 -22.07
CA ARG A 794 15.92 8.38 -22.45
C ARG A 794 14.47 8.08 -22.06
N GLU A 795 14.09 8.41 -20.82
CA GLU A 795 12.73 8.17 -20.33
C GLU A 795 11.71 9.13 -20.97
N ARG A 796 12.09 10.39 -21.22
CA ARG A 796 11.28 11.34 -21.99
C ARG A 796 10.93 10.80 -23.37
N VAL A 797 11.92 10.24 -24.10
CA VAL A 797 11.66 9.61 -25.40
C VAL A 797 10.72 8.42 -25.25
N ARG A 798 10.97 7.50 -24.31
CA ARG A 798 10.23 6.23 -24.16
C ARG A 798 8.80 6.41 -23.68
N PHE A 799 8.55 7.32 -22.75
CA PHE A 799 7.26 7.43 -22.05
C PHE A 799 6.53 8.74 -22.33
N GLY A 800 7.23 9.76 -22.81
CA GLY A 800 6.68 11.07 -23.17
C GLY A 800 6.44 11.23 -24.67
N LEU A 801 7.51 11.15 -25.48
CA LEU A 801 7.46 11.44 -26.92
C LEU A 801 6.98 10.25 -27.78
N LYS A 802 7.20 9.02 -27.31
CA LYS A 802 6.71 7.79 -27.93
C LYS A 802 5.85 6.97 -26.96
N PRO A 803 4.76 7.54 -26.44
CA PRO A 803 3.94 6.86 -25.44
C PRO A 803 3.32 5.58 -26.04
N VAL A 804 2.95 4.63 -25.18
CA VAL A 804 2.22 3.44 -25.59
C VAL A 804 0.90 3.85 -26.26
N THR A 805 0.59 3.21 -27.37
CA THR A 805 -0.69 3.34 -28.08
C THR A 805 -1.26 1.94 -28.36
N THR A 806 -2.58 1.84 -28.29
CA THR A 806 -3.32 0.59 -28.51
C THR A 806 -4.24 0.73 -29.71
N THR A 807 -4.08 -0.15 -30.70
CA THR A 807 -4.96 -0.23 -31.87
C THR A 807 -5.80 -1.52 -31.80
N VAL A 808 -7.11 -1.39 -31.58
CA VAL A 808 -8.01 -2.53 -31.37
C VAL A 808 -8.61 -3.01 -32.69
N THR A 809 -8.48 -4.31 -32.97
CA THR A 809 -9.09 -4.98 -34.13
C THR A 809 -10.35 -5.76 -33.74
N ARG A 810 -10.45 -6.23 -32.49
CA ARG A 810 -11.66 -6.84 -31.92
C ARG A 810 -11.81 -6.44 -30.45
N GLY A 811 -13.01 -5.99 -30.08
CA GLY A 811 -13.30 -5.44 -28.75
C GLY A 811 -13.49 -3.92 -28.81
N GLN A 812 -13.25 -3.24 -27.69
CA GLN A 812 -13.30 -1.78 -27.58
C GLN A 812 -12.08 -1.27 -26.80
N LYS A 813 -11.42 -0.21 -27.29
CA LYS A 813 -10.35 0.46 -26.55
C LYS A 813 -10.92 1.23 -25.36
N VAL A 814 -10.33 1.08 -24.18
CA VAL A 814 -10.66 1.85 -22.97
C VAL A 814 -9.57 2.88 -22.68
N SER A 815 -8.30 2.47 -22.59
CA SER A 815 -7.15 3.37 -22.40
C SER A 815 -5.90 2.86 -23.11
N ASP A 816 -4.99 3.78 -23.45
CA ASP A 816 -3.71 3.46 -24.06
C ASP A 816 -2.62 3.11 -23.03
N TYR A 817 -2.65 3.71 -21.82
CA TYR A 817 -1.62 3.49 -20.80
C TYR A 817 -2.18 3.55 -19.35
N PRO A 818 -2.15 2.44 -18.58
CA PRO A 818 -1.81 1.10 -19.06
C PRO A 818 -2.79 0.65 -20.15
N PRO A 819 -2.37 -0.20 -21.12
CA PRO A 819 -3.27 -0.72 -22.15
C PRO A 819 -4.50 -1.40 -21.53
N HIS A 820 -5.68 -0.93 -21.91
CA HIS A 820 -6.96 -1.49 -21.45
C HIS A 820 -7.91 -1.68 -22.64
N VAL A 821 -8.31 -2.93 -22.87
CA VAL A 821 -9.23 -3.31 -23.94
C VAL A 821 -10.40 -4.09 -23.37
N ARG A 822 -11.62 -3.73 -23.75
CA ARG A 822 -12.84 -4.48 -23.44
C ARG A 822 -13.09 -5.57 -24.46
N ALA A 823 -13.18 -6.81 -24.02
CA ALA A 823 -13.44 -7.95 -24.88
C ALA A 823 -14.87 -7.95 -25.42
N ARG A 824 -15.06 -8.49 -26.62
CA ARG A 824 -16.37 -8.78 -27.20
C ARG A 824 -16.49 -10.27 -27.49
N GLU A 825 -17.47 -10.91 -26.85
CA GLU A 825 -17.69 -12.37 -26.91
C GLU A 825 -16.45 -13.17 -26.49
N ASP A 826 -15.86 -12.81 -25.35
CA ASP A 826 -14.63 -13.41 -24.78
C ASP A 826 -13.41 -13.35 -25.71
N VAL A 827 -13.32 -12.31 -26.56
CA VAL A 827 -12.14 -12.03 -27.38
C VAL A 827 -11.81 -10.53 -27.38
N ALA A 828 -10.55 -10.21 -27.10
CA ALA A 828 -9.95 -8.92 -27.38
C ALA A 828 -8.73 -9.14 -28.27
N ALA A 829 -8.65 -8.45 -29.41
CA ALA A 829 -7.49 -8.49 -30.31
C ALA A 829 -7.04 -7.07 -30.64
N PHE A 830 -5.75 -6.81 -30.52
CA PHE A 830 -5.18 -5.47 -30.63
C PHE A 830 -3.67 -5.47 -30.82
N ARG A 831 -3.14 -4.37 -31.36
CA ARG A 831 -1.71 -4.12 -31.51
C ARG A 831 -1.25 -3.05 -30.54
N LEU A 832 -0.06 -3.23 -29.97
CA LEU A 832 0.64 -2.22 -29.17
C LEU A 832 1.76 -1.58 -29.98
N GLU A 833 1.96 -0.26 -29.83
CA GLU A 833 3.09 0.48 -30.39
C GLU A 833 3.62 1.49 -29.36
N GLY A 834 4.93 1.72 -29.31
CA GLY A 834 5.55 2.67 -28.37
C GLY A 834 5.69 2.13 -26.94
N GLY A 835 6.31 2.91 -26.06
CA GLY A 835 6.64 2.49 -24.69
C GLY A 835 7.78 1.49 -24.56
N HIS A 836 8.04 1.04 -23.33
CA HIS A 836 9.17 0.21 -22.98
C HIS A 836 8.96 -0.55 -21.65
N GLY A 837 9.58 -1.72 -21.51
CA GLY A 837 9.63 -2.48 -20.26
C GLY A 837 8.53 -3.52 -20.14
N ASP A 838 8.25 -3.93 -18.90
CA ASP A 838 7.21 -4.90 -18.58
C ASP A 838 5.87 -4.15 -18.43
N LEU A 839 5.01 -4.24 -19.47
CA LEU A 839 3.76 -3.50 -19.54
C LEU A 839 2.60 -4.29 -18.91
N PRO A 840 1.86 -3.74 -17.94
CA PRO A 840 0.65 -4.36 -17.45
C PRO A 840 -0.47 -4.12 -18.48
N MET A 841 -1.25 -5.15 -18.75
CA MET A 841 -2.31 -5.14 -19.76
C MET A 841 -3.61 -5.61 -19.12
N ILE A 842 -4.64 -4.77 -19.21
CA ILE A 842 -5.96 -5.02 -18.64
C ILE A 842 -6.91 -5.42 -19.75
N VAL A 843 -7.61 -6.55 -19.59
CA VAL A 843 -8.68 -6.95 -20.51
C VAL A 843 -9.92 -7.36 -19.75
N ASP A 844 -11.01 -6.62 -19.93
CA ASP A 844 -12.30 -6.83 -19.23
C ASP A 844 -13.41 -7.37 -20.16
N GLY A 845 -14.63 -7.54 -19.64
CA GLY A 845 -15.80 -7.97 -20.41
C GLY A 845 -15.94 -9.48 -20.63
N PHE A 846 -15.19 -10.31 -19.90
CA PHE A 846 -15.29 -11.77 -20.03
C PHE A 846 -16.43 -12.36 -19.20
N GLN A 847 -17.08 -13.40 -19.73
CA GLN A 847 -18.21 -14.07 -19.07
C GLN A 847 -17.78 -15.12 -18.05
N GLY A 848 -16.52 -15.57 -18.08
CA GLY A 848 -15.96 -16.54 -17.15
C GLY A 848 -14.59 -16.12 -16.65
N TRP A 849 -14.23 -16.52 -15.44
CA TRP A 849 -12.98 -16.13 -14.78
C TRP A 849 -11.83 -17.11 -15.02
N LYS A 850 -12.12 -18.35 -15.41
CA LYS A 850 -11.13 -19.42 -15.46
C LYS A 850 -10.48 -19.52 -16.84
N VAL A 851 -9.15 -19.69 -16.86
CA VAL A 851 -8.31 -19.97 -18.04
C VAL A 851 -8.45 -18.91 -19.14
N PRO A 852 -7.97 -17.67 -18.90
CA PRO A 852 -7.66 -16.76 -19.98
C PRO A 852 -6.41 -17.23 -20.72
N LEU A 853 -6.34 -16.94 -22.01
CA LEU A 853 -5.23 -17.31 -22.89
C LEU A 853 -4.70 -16.05 -23.56
N LEU A 854 -3.43 -15.74 -23.31
CA LEU A 854 -2.71 -14.66 -23.98
C LEU A 854 -1.99 -15.22 -25.21
N TRP A 855 -2.22 -14.60 -26.36
CA TRP A 855 -1.58 -14.89 -27.63
C TRP A 855 -0.80 -13.67 -28.09
N MET A 856 0.44 -13.88 -28.53
CA MET A 856 1.27 -12.86 -29.15
C MET A 856 1.74 -13.38 -30.51
N ASN A 857 1.42 -12.65 -31.57
CA ASN A 857 1.71 -13.03 -32.96
C ASN A 857 1.24 -14.47 -33.30
N GLY A 858 0.08 -14.86 -32.77
CA GLY A 858 -0.51 -16.19 -32.97
C GLY A 858 0.07 -17.31 -32.08
N VAL A 859 1.03 -17.01 -31.22
CA VAL A 859 1.68 -17.97 -30.30
C VAL A 859 1.17 -17.76 -28.88
N TRP A 860 0.73 -18.85 -28.23
CA TRP A 860 0.31 -18.81 -26.84
C TRP A 860 1.50 -18.47 -25.93
N GLN A 861 1.28 -17.60 -24.94
CA GLN A 861 2.30 -17.20 -23.99
C GLN A 861 2.15 -17.99 -22.69
N ASP A 862 3.08 -18.91 -22.45
CA ASP A 862 3.14 -19.66 -21.18
C ASP A 862 3.95 -18.88 -20.14
N HIS A 863 3.24 -18.08 -19.34
CA HIS A 863 3.84 -17.34 -18.22
C HIS A 863 3.85 -18.14 -16.91
N GLN A 864 3.45 -19.41 -16.95
CA GLN A 864 3.25 -20.22 -15.75
C GLN A 864 4.56 -20.77 -15.20
N VAL A 865 4.63 -20.92 -13.89
CA VAL A 865 5.69 -21.66 -13.20
C VAL A 865 5.10 -22.81 -12.38
N HIS A 866 3.99 -22.56 -11.69
CA HIS A 866 3.29 -23.57 -10.87
C HIS A 866 2.00 -24.07 -11.49
N GLY A 867 1.66 -23.59 -12.68
CA GLY A 867 0.38 -23.84 -13.32
C GLY A 867 -0.67 -22.84 -12.83
N GLY A 868 -1.39 -22.23 -13.77
CA GLY A 868 -2.44 -21.24 -13.51
C GLY A 868 -1.96 -19.86 -13.06
N ASP A 869 -0.65 -19.59 -12.99
CA ASP A 869 -0.06 -18.33 -12.53
C ASP A 869 0.47 -17.43 -13.68
N GLY A 870 0.93 -16.21 -13.33
CA GLY A 870 1.45 -15.23 -14.30
C GLY A 870 0.43 -14.24 -14.85
N TYR A 871 -0.82 -14.33 -14.39
CA TYR A 871 -1.91 -13.37 -14.60
C TYR A 871 -2.78 -13.29 -13.35
N GLN A 872 -3.62 -12.27 -13.25
CA GLN A 872 -4.66 -12.18 -12.22
C GLN A 872 -6.04 -12.07 -12.84
N VAL A 873 -7.06 -12.55 -12.13
CA VAL A 873 -8.46 -12.31 -12.43
C VAL A 873 -9.15 -11.53 -11.31
N GLN A 874 -10.05 -10.64 -11.67
CA GLN A 874 -10.90 -9.90 -10.74
C GLN A 874 -12.33 -9.77 -11.30
N PRO A 875 -13.34 -9.54 -10.45
CA PRO A 875 -14.66 -9.12 -10.94
C PRO A 875 -14.55 -7.80 -11.71
N ASP A 876 -15.32 -7.68 -12.79
CA ASP A 876 -15.40 -6.46 -13.60
C ASP A 876 -16.50 -5.52 -13.07
N GLU A 877 -16.27 -4.21 -13.15
CA GLU A 877 -17.20 -3.19 -12.64
C GLU A 877 -18.54 -3.15 -13.39
N HIS A 878 -18.55 -3.62 -14.63
CA HIS A 878 -19.75 -3.75 -15.47
C HIS A 878 -20.35 -5.17 -15.47
N GLY A 879 -19.86 -6.04 -14.59
CA GLY A 879 -20.23 -7.45 -14.52
C GLY A 879 -19.36 -8.35 -15.40
N GLY A 880 -19.19 -9.61 -14.97
CA GLY A 880 -18.23 -10.53 -15.57
C GLY A 880 -16.86 -10.42 -14.91
N TYR A 881 -15.80 -10.60 -15.70
CA TYR A 881 -14.44 -10.70 -15.19
C TYR A 881 -13.44 -9.94 -16.05
N ARG A 882 -12.40 -9.44 -15.39
CA ARG A 882 -11.23 -8.82 -16.00
C ARG A 882 -9.96 -9.60 -15.69
N PHE A 883 -9.05 -9.60 -16.65
CA PHE A 883 -7.75 -10.22 -16.58
C PHE A 883 -6.64 -9.18 -16.64
N ILE A 884 -5.58 -9.40 -15.87
CA ILE A 884 -4.39 -8.57 -15.87
C ILE A 884 -3.20 -9.46 -16.21
N PHE A 885 -2.51 -9.11 -17.30
CA PHE A 885 -1.28 -9.77 -17.76
C PHE A 885 -0.11 -8.79 -17.70
N THR A 886 1.10 -9.32 -17.67
CA THR A 886 2.32 -8.54 -17.93
C THR A 886 2.90 -8.98 -19.27
N VAL A 887 3.23 -8.03 -20.15
CA VAL A 887 3.77 -8.28 -21.49
C VAL A 887 5.09 -7.53 -21.64
N PRO A 888 6.20 -8.22 -21.97
CA PRO A 888 7.48 -7.54 -22.18
C PRO A 888 7.42 -6.78 -23.51
N HIS A 889 7.82 -5.51 -23.50
CA HIS A 889 7.78 -4.64 -24.66
C HIS A 889 9.08 -3.85 -24.84
N ARG A 890 9.52 -3.68 -26.08
CA ARG A 890 10.70 -2.88 -26.45
C ARG A 890 10.33 -1.82 -27.49
N ASP A 891 11.02 -0.68 -27.43
CA ASP A 891 10.83 0.40 -28.40
C ASP A 891 11.00 -0.13 -29.84
N GLY A 892 10.10 0.26 -30.73
CA GLY A 892 10.02 -0.20 -32.12
C GLY A 892 9.31 -1.54 -32.34
N GLN A 893 8.91 -2.27 -31.30
CA GLN A 893 8.10 -3.48 -31.47
C GLN A 893 6.62 -3.14 -31.72
N GLN A 894 5.95 -3.98 -32.51
CA GLN A 894 4.51 -3.86 -32.80
C GLN A 894 3.81 -5.23 -32.70
N PRO A 895 3.75 -5.85 -31.50
CA PRO A 895 3.17 -7.18 -31.35
C PRO A 895 1.65 -7.15 -31.57
N GLU A 896 1.14 -8.15 -32.29
CA GLU A 896 -0.29 -8.43 -32.39
C GLU A 896 -0.69 -9.31 -31.20
N LEU A 897 -1.51 -8.79 -30.31
CA LEU A 897 -1.99 -9.46 -29.11
C LEU A 897 -3.43 -9.91 -29.29
N MET A 898 -3.74 -11.08 -28.72
CA MET A 898 -5.12 -11.51 -28.56
C MET A 898 -5.30 -12.18 -27.20
N VAL A 899 -6.35 -11.81 -26.48
CA VAL A 899 -6.76 -12.47 -25.25
C VAL A 899 -8.08 -13.19 -25.50
N THR A 900 -8.10 -14.48 -25.18
CA THR A 900 -9.29 -15.32 -25.28
C THR A 900 -9.51 -16.11 -23.98
N ARG A 901 -10.54 -16.94 -23.94
CA ARG A 901 -10.83 -17.82 -22.80
C ARG A 901 -11.16 -19.23 -23.27
N ALA A 902 -10.78 -20.22 -22.47
CA ALA A 902 -11.23 -21.60 -22.64
C ALA A 902 -12.20 -22.03 -21.55
N GLU A 903 -13.15 -22.89 -21.92
CA GLU A 903 -14.08 -23.52 -21.00
C GLU A 903 -14.22 -25.02 -21.28
N CYS A 904 -14.39 -25.79 -20.21
CA CYS A 904 -14.72 -27.21 -20.28
C CYS A 904 -15.71 -27.57 -19.18
N SER A 905 -16.78 -28.30 -19.53
CA SER A 905 -17.74 -28.80 -18.56
C SER A 905 -17.17 -29.85 -17.61
N GLY A 906 -16.00 -30.41 -17.93
CA GLY A 906 -15.27 -31.38 -17.10
C GLY A 906 -14.25 -30.76 -16.14
N ASP A 907 -14.28 -29.42 -16.01
CA ASP A 907 -13.37 -28.56 -15.26
C ASP A 907 -11.91 -28.63 -15.72
N ILE A 908 -11.35 -27.51 -16.17
CA ILE A 908 -9.97 -27.47 -16.68
C ILE A 908 -9.00 -27.62 -15.51
N ARG A 909 -8.06 -28.56 -15.61
CA ARG A 909 -7.11 -28.88 -14.54
C ARG A 909 -5.67 -28.42 -14.83
N SER A 910 -5.28 -28.27 -16.09
CA SER A 910 -3.90 -27.92 -16.45
C SER A 910 -3.78 -27.43 -17.88
N LEU A 911 -2.82 -26.54 -18.10
CA LEU A 911 -2.34 -26.07 -19.41
C LEU A 911 -0.86 -26.46 -19.54
N ARG A 912 -0.41 -26.82 -20.73
CA ARG A 912 1.00 -27.13 -21.00
C ARG A 912 1.41 -26.63 -22.37
N ASP A 913 2.62 -26.10 -22.46
CA ASP A 913 3.30 -25.94 -23.73
C ASP A 913 3.94 -27.28 -24.14
N VAL A 914 3.61 -27.76 -25.34
CA VAL A 914 4.28 -28.91 -25.95
C VAL A 914 4.84 -28.50 -27.31
N ASN A 915 6.10 -28.08 -27.32
CA ASN A 915 6.83 -27.62 -28.50
C ASN A 915 6.19 -26.39 -29.18
N GLY A 916 5.75 -25.42 -28.39
CA GLY A 916 5.07 -24.19 -28.85
C GLY A 916 3.58 -24.36 -29.12
N PHE A 917 2.97 -25.47 -28.68
CA PHE A 917 1.55 -25.76 -28.87
C PHE A 917 0.85 -25.96 -27.52
N LEU A 918 -0.26 -25.25 -27.34
CA LEU A 918 -1.08 -25.36 -26.13
C LEU A 918 -1.79 -26.72 -26.07
N VAL A 919 -1.60 -27.44 -24.95
CA VAL A 919 -2.36 -28.63 -24.57
C VAL A 919 -3.14 -28.34 -23.30
N MET A 920 -4.44 -28.66 -23.29
CA MET A 920 -5.32 -28.45 -22.15
C MET A 920 -5.93 -29.78 -21.72
N ASP A 921 -5.91 -30.04 -20.42
CA ASP A 921 -6.59 -31.19 -19.83
C ASP A 921 -7.70 -30.75 -18.87
N ALA A 922 -8.74 -31.56 -18.80
CA ALA A 922 -9.83 -31.46 -17.83
C ALA A 922 -9.74 -32.57 -16.78
N ALA A 923 -10.31 -32.31 -15.59
CA ALA A 923 -10.39 -33.28 -14.50
C ALA A 923 -11.29 -34.47 -14.85
N ALA A 924 -12.35 -34.23 -15.61
CA ALA A 924 -13.23 -35.23 -16.18
C ALA A 924 -13.46 -34.99 -17.68
N SER A 925 -13.98 -36.00 -18.38
CA SER A 925 -14.38 -35.83 -19.77
C SER A 925 -15.50 -34.81 -19.87
N GLY A 926 -15.37 -33.83 -20.76
CA GLY A 926 -16.33 -32.73 -20.87
C GLY A 926 -16.41 -32.17 -22.28
N THR A 927 -17.33 -31.21 -22.47
CA THR A 927 -17.43 -30.42 -23.70
C THR A 927 -16.52 -29.20 -23.58
N TRP A 928 -15.62 -29.05 -24.53
CA TRP A 928 -14.71 -27.92 -24.65
C TRP A 928 -15.29 -26.86 -25.56
N ARG A 929 -15.11 -25.59 -25.18
CA ARG A 929 -15.34 -24.44 -26.05
C ARG A 929 -14.23 -23.42 -25.84
N LEU A 930 -13.69 -22.88 -26.92
CA LEU A 930 -12.77 -21.74 -26.85
C LEU A 930 -12.72 -21.01 -28.19
N LYS A 931 -12.11 -19.84 -28.17
CA LYS A 931 -11.69 -19.09 -29.37
C LYS A 931 -10.17 -18.89 -29.29
N ALA A 932 -9.47 -18.97 -30.42
CA ALA A 932 -8.00 -18.87 -30.48
C ALA A 932 -7.54 -18.50 -31.90
N PRO A 933 -6.29 -18.02 -32.10
CA PRO A 933 -5.77 -17.74 -33.44
C PRO A 933 -5.28 -19.02 -34.15
N ALA A 934 -5.56 -20.20 -33.57
CA ALA A 934 -5.08 -21.49 -34.02
C ALA A 934 -6.18 -22.56 -33.89
N ALA A 935 -6.05 -23.62 -34.70
CA ALA A 935 -6.97 -24.75 -34.68
C ALA A 935 -6.64 -25.74 -33.55
N PHE A 936 -7.65 -26.46 -33.07
CA PHE A 936 -7.56 -27.45 -32.00
C PHE A 936 -8.12 -28.81 -32.42
N ALA A 937 -7.69 -29.85 -31.71
CA ALA A 937 -8.11 -31.23 -31.90
C ALA A 937 -8.19 -32.02 -30.58
N PRO A 938 -9.02 -33.07 -30.49
CA PRO A 938 -10.04 -33.45 -31.48
C PRO A 938 -11.29 -32.56 -31.34
N GLY A 939 -11.92 -32.21 -32.47
CA GLY A 939 -13.13 -31.38 -32.45
C GLY A 939 -13.37 -30.57 -33.72
N ARG A 940 -14.39 -29.71 -33.67
CA ARG A 940 -14.82 -28.83 -34.76
C ARG A 940 -14.21 -27.44 -34.58
N ASN A 941 -13.53 -26.95 -35.61
CA ASN A 941 -13.00 -25.60 -35.73
C ASN A 941 -13.85 -24.81 -36.73
N THR A 942 -14.45 -23.71 -36.29
CA THR A 942 -15.25 -22.79 -37.11
C THR A 942 -14.39 -21.59 -37.48
N VAL A 943 -14.05 -21.49 -38.76
CA VAL A 943 -13.17 -20.47 -39.31
C VAL A 943 -14.00 -19.52 -40.15
N ARG A 944 -13.89 -18.21 -39.90
CA ARG A 944 -14.58 -17.16 -40.66
C ARG A 944 -13.55 -16.28 -41.34
N ARG A 945 -13.82 -15.85 -42.56
CA ARG A 945 -12.90 -15.01 -43.32
C ARG A 945 -12.74 -13.65 -42.63
N GLY A 946 -11.51 -13.26 -42.32
CA GLY A 946 -11.19 -11.98 -41.70
C GLY A 946 -11.44 -11.90 -40.18
N ASP A 947 -11.98 -12.94 -39.54
CA ASP A 947 -12.03 -12.99 -38.08
C ASP A 947 -10.65 -13.45 -37.56
N PRO A 948 -10.00 -12.69 -36.65
CA PRO A 948 -8.71 -13.10 -36.08
C PRO A 948 -8.82 -14.36 -35.19
N ALA A 949 -10.02 -14.76 -34.76
CA ALA A 949 -10.22 -15.91 -33.90
C ALA A 949 -10.99 -17.06 -34.60
N ILE A 950 -10.46 -18.27 -34.45
CA ILE A 950 -11.09 -19.54 -34.80
C ILE A 950 -11.91 -20.00 -33.59
N GLY A 951 -13.21 -20.24 -33.78
CA GLY A 951 -14.04 -20.88 -32.77
C GLY A 951 -13.79 -22.39 -32.72
N PHE A 952 -13.73 -22.99 -31.54
CA PHE A 952 -13.54 -24.43 -31.39
C PHE A 952 -14.58 -25.03 -30.43
N THR A 953 -15.05 -26.23 -30.79
CA THR A 953 -15.85 -27.10 -29.92
C THR A 953 -15.32 -28.52 -29.98
N GLY A 954 -15.10 -29.14 -28.82
CA GLY A 954 -14.54 -30.48 -28.71
C GLY A 954 -15.17 -31.27 -27.57
N ALA A 955 -14.82 -32.54 -27.47
CA ALA A 955 -15.24 -33.41 -26.36
C ALA A 955 -14.08 -34.31 -25.94
N GLY A 956 -13.99 -34.60 -24.64
CA GLY A 956 -12.97 -35.48 -24.08
C GLY A 956 -12.28 -34.86 -22.86
N THR A 957 -11.24 -35.53 -22.39
CA THR A 957 -10.41 -35.06 -21.27
C THR A 957 -9.28 -34.15 -21.70
N THR A 958 -8.88 -34.18 -22.99
CA THR A 958 -7.73 -33.43 -23.49
C THR A 958 -8.05 -32.86 -24.88
N VAL A 959 -7.67 -31.60 -25.07
CA VAL A 959 -7.63 -30.95 -26.39
C VAL A 959 -6.28 -30.29 -26.58
N ARG A 960 -5.83 -30.19 -27.83
CA ARG A 960 -4.54 -29.58 -28.15
C ARG A 960 -4.61 -28.72 -29.40
N GLN A 961 -3.81 -27.67 -29.41
CA GLN A 961 -3.53 -26.89 -30.59
C GLN A 961 -2.85 -27.78 -31.63
N VAL A 962 -3.21 -27.60 -32.89
CA VAL A 962 -2.62 -28.31 -34.02
C VAL A 962 -2.10 -27.32 -35.07
N PRO A 963 -0.97 -27.60 -35.75
CA PRO A 963 -0.42 -26.74 -36.79
C PRO A 963 -1.21 -26.84 -38.11
N LEU A 964 -2.46 -26.37 -38.06
CA LEU A 964 -3.40 -26.31 -39.17
C LEU A 964 -3.84 -24.86 -39.40
N THR A 965 -3.53 -24.33 -40.57
CA THR A 965 -4.09 -23.06 -41.08
C THR A 965 -5.19 -23.37 -42.08
N VAL A 966 -6.30 -22.64 -42.00
CA VAL A 966 -7.46 -22.85 -42.88
C VAL A 966 -7.88 -21.51 -43.49
N GLU A 967 -7.95 -21.47 -44.81
CA GLU A 967 -8.43 -20.32 -45.58
C GLU A 967 -9.75 -20.72 -46.27
N PRO A 968 -10.91 -20.20 -45.82
CA PRO A 968 -12.19 -20.50 -46.46
C PRO A 968 -12.28 -19.87 -47.85
N GLU A 969 -12.87 -20.57 -48.81
CA GLU A 969 -13.13 -20.02 -50.16
C GLU A 969 -14.28 -18.99 -50.16
N HIS A 970 -15.16 -19.05 -49.15
CA HIS A 970 -16.32 -18.17 -48.95
C HIS A 970 -16.30 -17.51 -47.55
N GLU A 971 -17.44 -17.14 -46.99
CA GLU A 971 -17.54 -16.42 -45.70
C GLU A 971 -17.02 -17.22 -44.50
N GLY A 972 -17.12 -18.54 -44.53
CA GLY A 972 -16.61 -19.40 -43.45
C GLY A 972 -16.73 -20.89 -43.73
N VAL A 973 -15.99 -21.68 -42.93
CA VAL A 973 -15.91 -23.14 -43.02
C VAL A 973 -15.77 -23.75 -41.64
N ASP A 974 -16.45 -24.88 -41.42
CA ASP A 974 -16.16 -25.77 -40.31
C ASP A 974 -15.22 -26.90 -40.73
N VAL A 975 -14.16 -27.10 -39.95
CA VAL A 975 -13.18 -28.19 -40.09
C VAL A 975 -13.19 -29.04 -38.84
N VAL A 976 -13.65 -30.28 -38.95
CA VAL A 976 -13.60 -31.28 -37.88
C VAL A 976 -12.27 -32.02 -37.95
N VAL A 977 -11.43 -31.86 -36.94
CA VAL A 977 -10.20 -32.64 -36.76
C VAL A 977 -10.55 -33.88 -35.95
N GLU A 978 -10.68 -35.01 -36.62
CA GLU A 978 -11.01 -36.30 -35.96
C GLU A 978 -9.78 -36.92 -35.31
N ARG A 979 -8.64 -36.79 -36.00
CA ARG A 979 -7.38 -37.38 -35.58
C ARG A 979 -6.23 -36.48 -35.98
N TRP A 980 -5.31 -36.31 -35.07
CA TRP A 980 -4.01 -35.72 -35.31
C TRP A 980 -3.03 -36.51 -34.46
N ASP A 981 -2.20 -37.38 -35.03
CA ASP A 981 -1.15 -38.10 -34.31
C ASP A 981 -0.08 -38.64 -35.28
N VAL A 982 0.88 -39.40 -34.75
CA VAL A 982 1.99 -39.98 -35.53
C VAL A 982 1.55 -40.97 -36.61
N ALA A 983 0.36 -41.58 -36.48
CA ALA A 983 -0.17 -42.49 -37.48
C ALA A 983 -0.87 -41.75 -38.63
N GLY A 984 -1.27 -40.50 -38.41
CA GLY A 984 -1.79 -39.64 -39.45
C GLY A 984 -2.75 -38.55 -38.97
N ILE A 985 -3.24 -37.78 -39.93
CA ILE A 985 -4.17 -36.67 -39.76
C ILE A 985 -5.46 -37.01 -40.50
N ALA A 986 -6.62 -36.81 -39.86
CA ALA A 986 -7.94 -37.00 -40.46
C ALA A 986 -8.83 -35.79 -40.18
N LEU A 987 -9.30 -35.17 -41.27
CA LEU A 987 -10.09 -33.94 -41.27
C LEU A 987 -11.38 -34.12 -42.08
N ARG A 988 -12.44 -33.40 -41.69
CA ARG A 988 -13.64 -33.20 -42.51
C ARG A 988 -13.98 -31.72 -42.63
N CYS A 989 -14.17 -31.24 -43.85
CA CYS A 989 -14.53 -29.86 -44.14
C CYS A 989 -16.00 -29.77 -44.56
N SER A 990 -16.73 -28.79 -44.03
CA SER A 990 -18.14 -28.55 -44.42
C SER A 990 -18.29 -27.85 -45.78
N ARG A 991 -17.32 -27.03 -46.16
CA ARG A 991 -17.30 -26.19 -47.38
C ARG A 991 -15.89 -26.13 -47.96
N GLY A 992 -15.76 -25.55 -49.16
CA GLY A 992 -14.48 -25.37 -49.84
C GLY A 992 -13.50 -24.53 -49.02
N ALA A 993 -12.28 -25.03 -48.87
CA ALA A 993 -11.21 -24.36 -48.13
C ALA A 993 -9.83 -24.83 -48.59
N THR A 994 -8.85 -23.94 -48.48
CA THR A 994 -7.44 -24.27 -48.57
C THR A 994 -6.89 -24.52 -47.17
N MET A 995 -6.31 -25.69 -46.93
CA MET A 995 -5.74 -26.07 -45.65
C MET A 995 -4.24 -26.25 -45.77
N THR A 996 -3.48 -25.64 -44.87
CA THR A 996 -2.03 -25.83 -44.78
C THR A 996 -1.72 -26.54 -43.47
N ILE A 997 -1.18 -27.76 -43.61
CA ILE A 997 -0.71 -28.60 -42.51
C ILE A 997 0.79 -28.36 -42.37
N SER A 998 1.23 -27.93 -41.20
CA SER A 998 2.66 -27.75 -40.89
C SER A 998 3.13 -28.75 -39.83
N GLY A 999 4.42 -28.74 -39.49
CA GLY A 999 5.00 -29.62 -38.46
C GLY A 999 5.16 -31.08 -38.91
N LEU A 1000 5.11 -31.34 -40.22
CA LEU A 1000 5.42 -32.64 -40.80
C LEU A 1000 6.95 -32.82 -40.89
N ARG A 1001 7.42 -34.07 -40.97
CA ARG A 1001 8.84 -34.35 -41.24
C ARG A 1001 9.25 -33.72 -42.59
N PRO A 1002 10.23 -32.80 -42.62
CA PRO A 1002 10.66 -32.15 -43.86
C PRO A 1002 11.18 -33.16 -44.89
N GLY A 1003 10.71 -33.03 -46.13
CA GLY A 1003 11.12 -33.87 -47.26
C GLY A 1003 10.57 -35.30 -47.24
N ALA A 1004 9.75 -35.67 -46.25
CA ALA A 1004 9.11 -36.99 -46.23
C ALA A 1004 7.87 -37.02 -47.14
N ASP A 1005 7.58 -38.20 -47.69
CA ASP A 1005 6.40 -38.46 -48.50
C ASP A 1005 5.19 -38.80 -47.63
N TYR A 1006 4.04 -38.21 -47.96
CA TYR A 1006 2.77 -38.48 -47.32
C TYR A 1006 1.73 -38.89 -48.36
N THR A 1007 0.92 -39.89 -48.02
CA THR A 1007 -0.30 -40.19 -48.79
C THR A 1007 -1.37 -39.19 -48.36
N VAL A 1008 -1.76 -38.32 -49.28
CA VAL A 1008 -2.84 -37.34 -49.12
C VAL A 1008 -4.07 -37.85 -49.86
N THR A 1009 -5.11 -38.23 -49.12
CA THR A 1009 -6.41 -38.65 -49.64
C THR A 1009 -7.41 -37.51 -49.48
N VAL A 1010 -7.99 -37.05 -50.58
CA VAL A 1010 -9.10 -36.07 -50.58
C VAL A 1010 -10.27 -36.71 -51.33
N ASP A 1011 -11.42 -36.83 -50.67
CA ASP A 1011 -12.66 -37.39 -51.25
C ASP A 1011 -12.45 -38.78 -51.90
N GLY A 1012 -11.68 -39.63 -51.21
CA GLY A 1012 -11.34 -40.98 -51.64
C GLY A 1012 -10.21 -41.07 -52.68
N LYS A 1013 -9.75 -39.95 -53.24
CA LYS A 1013 -8.64 -39.91 -54.20
C LYS A 1013 -7.33 -39.70 -53.47
N SER A 1014 -6.42 -40.67 -53.56
CA SER A 1014 -5.12 -40.62 -52.90
C SER A 1014 -4.00 -40.23 -53.85
N ARG A 1015 -3.09 -39.39 -53.38
CA ARG A 1015 -1.84 -39.03 -54.07
C ARG A 1015 -0.70 -38.97 -53.06
N VAL A 1016 0.49 -39.36 -53.48
CA VAL A 1016 1.70 -39.16 -52.66
C VAL A 1016 2.21 -37.74 -52.90
N GLN A 1017 2.46 -37.01 -51.82
CA GLN A 1017 3.03 -35.66 -51.87
C GLN A 1017 4.19 -35.54 -50.89
N PRO A 1018 5.35 -35.01 -51.32
CA PRO A 1018 6.40 -34.65 -50.38
C PRO A 1018 5.96 -33.43 -49.56
N ALA A 1019 6.39 -33.36 -48.30
CA ALA A 1019 6.22 -32.19 -47.44
C ALA A 1019 7.48 -31.31 -47.45
N PRO A 1020 7.70 -30.44 -48.46
CA PRO A 1020 8.82 -29.51 -48.46
C PRO A 1020 8.73 -28.62 -47.22
N GLU A 1021 9.86 -28.42 -46.53
CA GLU A 1021 9.94 -27.65 -45.27
C GLU A 1021 8.97 -28.13 -44.17
N GLY A 1022 8.47 -29.37 -44.27
CA GLY A 1022 7.51 -29.92 -43.32
C GLY A 1022 6.09 -29.38 -43.46
N LYS A 1023 5.71 -28.90 -44.65
CA LYS A 1023 4.37 -28.36 -44.94
C LYS A 1023 3.68 -29.08 -46.10
N LEU A 1024 2.36 -29.22 -46.00
CA LEU A 1024 1.48 -29.70 -47.07
C LEU A 1024 0.26 -28.78 -47.21
N THR A 1025 -0.05 -28.36 -48.43
CA THR A 1025 -1.26 -27.59 -48.75
C THR A 1025 -2.27 -28.47 -49.49
N VAL A 1026 -3.49 -28.52 -48.97
CA VAL A 1026 -4.59 -29.33 -49.49
C VAL A 1026 -5.78 -28.43 -49.78
N LYS A 1027 -6.29 -28.47 -51.01
CA LYS A 1027 -7.58 -27.86 -51.36
C LYS A 1027 -8.68 -28.88 -51.15
N ALA A 1028 -9.60 -28.60 -50.23
CA ALA A 1028 -10.76 -29.42 -49.95
C ALA A 1028 -11.98 -28.84 -50.66
N SER A 1029 -12.76 -29.71 -51.30
CA SER A 1029 -14.05 -29.34 -51.89
C SER A 1029 -15.14 -29.28 -50.81
N GLN A 1030 -16.38 -28.95 -51.18
CA GLN A 1030 -17.50 -28.95 -50.24
C GLN A 1030 -17.75 -30.36 -49.67
N ALA A 1031 -17.95 -30.46 -48.35
CA ALA A 1031 -18.14 -31.72 -47.63
C ALA A 1031 -16.97 -32.71 -47.70
N ALA A 1032 -15.74 -32.23 -47.94
CA ALA A 1032 -14.61 -33.11 -48.22
C ALA A 1032 -14.03 -33.83 -46.99
N SER A 1033 -13.59 -35.08 -47.19
CA SER A 1033 -12.79 -35.83 -46.21
C SER A 1033 -11.32 -35.84 -46.63
N VAL A 1034 -10.44 -35.37 -45.74
CA VAL A 1034 -9.00 -35.33 -45.97
C VAL A 1034 -8.28 -36.25 -44.99
N ARG A 1035 -7.46 -37.16 -45.51
CA ARG A 1035 -6.56 -38.03 -44.72
C ARG A 1035 -5.13 -37.85 -45.17
N ILE A 1036 -4.21 -37.71 -44.23
CA ILE A 1036 -2.77 -37.61 -44.49
C ILE A 1036 -2.08 -38.66 -43.65
N ALA A 1037 -1.36 -39.58 -44.28
CA ALA A 1037 -0.60 -40.63 -43.58
C ALA A 1037 0.85 -40.64 -44.08
N PRO A 1038 1.85 -40.77 -43.21
CA PRO A 1038 3.24 -40.91 -43.63
C PRO A 1038 3.38 -42.17 -44.49
N VAL A 1039 4.11 -42.07 -45.60
CA VAL A 1039 4.50 -43.26 -46.38
C VAL A 1039 5.59 -43.99 -45.60
N PRO A 1040 5.41 -45.26 -45.20
CA PRO A 1040 6.44 -46.01 -44.51
C PRO A 1040 7.69 -46.04 -45.39
N ASN A 1041 8.82 -45.56 -44.87
CA ASN A 1041 10.08 -45.53 -45.61
C ASN A 1041 10.37 -46.91 -46.25
N ARG A 1042 10.50 -46.97 -47.58
CA ARG A 1042 11.43 -47.92 -48.20
C ARG A 1042 12.82 -47.55 -47.69
N GLN A 1043 13.60 -48.55 -47.25
CA GLN A 1043 14.99 -48.38 -46.81
C GLN A 1043 15.78 -47.46 -47.77
N PRO A 1044 16.71 -46.63 -47.26
CA PRO A 1044 17.58 -45.86 -48.14
C PRO A 1044 18.45 -46.82 -48.95
N LEU A 1045 18.29 -46.79 -50.27
CA LEU A 1045 19.24 -47.40 -51.20
C LEU A 1045 20.60 -46.74 -51.00
N LYS A 1046 21.59 -47.61 -50.77
CA LYS A 1046 23.03 -47.36 -50.70
C LYS A 1046 23.47 -46.07 -51.42
N SER A 1047 24.04 -45.15 -50.66
CA SER A 1047 24.94 -44.12 -51.19
C SER A 1047 26.05 -44.80 -51.99
N ARG A 1048 26.09 -44.57 -53.30
CA ARG A 1048 27.29 -44.85 -54.10
C ARG A 1048 28.35 -43.82 -53.71
N SER A 1049 29.37 -44.32 -53.05
CA SER A 1049 30.66 -43.68 -52.83
C SER A 1049 31.27 -43.16 -54.13
N GLY A 1050 31.70 -41.91 -54.13
CA GLY A 1050 32.49 -41.31 -55.20
C GLY A 1050 33.10 -39.99 -54.75
N ALA A 1051 34.11 -40.03 -53.88
CA ALA A 1051 35.08 -38.95 -53.71
C ALA A 1051 36.38 -39.51 -53.10
N PRO A 1052 37.57 -39.14 -53.61
CA PRO A 1052 38.86 -39.58 -53.09
C PRO A 1052 39.40 -38.65 -51.99
N SER A 1053 40.11 -39.28 -51.04
CA SER A 1053 41.30 -38.87 -50.27
C SER A 1053 41.57 -37.40 -49.94
N GLY A 1054 41.83 -37.12 -48.66
CA GLY A 1054 42.59 -35.96 -48.19
C GLY A 1054 42.57 -35.80 -46.66
N GLU A 1055 43.62 -36.31 -46.01
CA GLU A 1055 44.16 -36.09 -44.65
C GLU A 1055 43.64 -34.86 -43.85
N HIS A 1056 43.50 -34.83 -42.50
CA HIS A 1056 44.53 -35.10 -41.50
C HIS A 1056 43.99 -35.23 -40.04
N ARG A 1057 44.51 -36.24 -39.30
CA ARG A 1057 44.77 -36.41 -37.83
C ARG A 1057 43.94 -35.73 -36.72
N PRO A 1058 43.54 -36.50 -35.68
CA PRO A 1058 43.25 -36.01 -34.32
C PRO A 1058 44.45 -36.21 -33.37
N VAL A 1059 44.59 -35.35 -32.35
CA VAL A 1059 45.45 -35.58 -31.18
C VAL A 1059 44.63 -35.42 -29.91
N ALA A 1060 44.68 -36.45 -29.08
CA ALA A 1060 44.12 -36.52 -27.75
C ALA A 1060 45.05 -35.87 -26.71
N SER A 1061 44.52 -35.44 -25.57
CA SER A 1061 45.07 -35.82 -24.25
C SER A 1061 44.22 -35.32 -23.07
N SER A 1062 44.38 -36.09 -22.00
CA SER A 1062 43.73 -36.22 -20.70
C SER A 1062 43.76 -35.01 -19.74
N PRO A 1063 43.01 -35.06 -18.62
CA PRO A 1063 43.01 -34.04 -17.56
C PRO A 1063 44.10 -34.26 -16.50
N ARG A 1064 44.49 -33.20 -15.78
CA ARG A 1064 45.22 -33.28 -14.50
C ARG A 1064 44.86 -32.12 -13.56
N ASP A 1065 44.91 -32.47 -12.28
CA ASP A 1065 44.71 -31.71 -11.04
C ASP A 1065 45.66 -30.54 -10.79
N GLY A 1066 45.26 -29.66 -9.86
CA GLY A 1066 46.16 -29.06 -8.85
C GLY A 1066 46.00 -27.56 -8.56
N ALA A 1067 45.59 -27.22 -7.32
CA ALA A 1067 46.08 -26.21 -6.35
C ALA A 1067 46.78 -24.91 -6.85
N ALA A 1068 46.78 -23.72 -6.23
CA ALA A 1068 46.30 -23.12 -4.97
C ALA A 1068 46.46 -21.58 -5.08
N ASP A 1069 45.88 -20.83 -4.13
CA ASP A 1069 46.18 -19.47 -3.62
C ASP A 1069 46.65 -18.31 -4.53
N GLY A 1070 45.93 -17.19 -4.39
CA GLY A 1070 46.24 -15.84 -4.88
C GLY A 1070 45.08 -14.88 -4.67
#